data_AF-A0A265UZG3-F1
#
_entry.id   AF-A0A265UZG3-F1
#
_cell.length_a   1.000
_cell.length_b   1.000
_cell.length_c   1.000
_cell.angle_alpha   90.00
_cell.angle_beta   90.00
_cell.angle_gamma   90.00
#
_symmetry.space_group_name_H-M   'P 1'
#
loop_
_entity.id
_entity.type
_entity.pdbx_description
1 polymer ?
#
loop_
_entity_poly.entity_id
_entity_poly.type
_entity_poly.pdbx_seq_one_letter_code
_entity_poly.pdbx_strand_id
1 'polypeptide(L)'
;MKKITFAFLVFLSYLTLGFAEAKFNNATTDPNPSLVTPYNNELGLNSKTVISEIDKENGIEGLSGSVSAAPCTGTTITWDGANWSNGVGPDNTTPAVLNGDYNTAVNGSFTACSLLVNNTFNLNIQNGDFIDIEGSIVVDGTITVSSQGSVVQRDDLATITGTGTMQVTKRTAPMNNAFEYTYWSSPTANTTINVALSQGDINRRFLFNAQNYLDQTSETNNDNTTVAGPDDIDDDNNDWTPVIGTDVMQAGVGYASTHDPTLFASTPGTPPYQFDYIFEGPFNNGVITVPVYRNDSYLLDNNWNFIGNPYPSAIDVNAFFAENAQPLNANGAMDGVIHFWSHDTDPDANNNGNQNINFDQGDYATINTVGGIGPSNDGQSPNGFIPSGQGFFVAMSDAVTPTTVSGDIATSEVVFNNSMRVTGNNNQFFRNPNPDNKLWINLTSDDGIFSQILIGYVNDATAGYDGNYIDAPRHLGTDISTRLYSSIEDSTKKFVIQGKATTDLSLDEIIPLGISTTLESPTIYNISIAQLQGQFLNDNSIYIKDNLLDTIHNLKESDYNFTSEAGEFNDRFEIVFQESALNINTIEIGSSDLSIVELNDGRVEFTIRKNLTIQEVVIQDLVGREIYRLSGHSSVEIYNLDKLTQAAYIAQVRLSNGQIITKKAIKRR
;
A
#
# COMPACT_ATOMS: atom_id res chain seq x y z
N MET A 1 -5.38 54.97 -38.52
CA MET A 1 -4.74 54.08 -39.54
C MET A 1 -3.47 53.51 -38.93
N LYS A 2 -3.37 52.18 -38.87
CA LYS A 2 -2.48 51.31 -38.04
C LYS A 2 -2.97 51.08 -36.60
N LYS A 3 -3.09 49.78 -36.25
CA LYS A 3 -3.66 49.15 -35.04
C LYS A 3 -5.19 48.88 -35.02
N ILE A 4 -5.73 48.30 -36.09
CA ILE A 4 -6.95 47.47 -36.05
C ILE A 4 -6.73 46.27 -36.97
N THR A 5 -5.77 45.40 -36.63
CA THR A 5 -5.60 44.09 -37.27
C THR A 5 -4.70 43.23 -36.38
N PHE A 6 -5.19 42.77 -35.24
CA PHE A 6 -4.59 41.64 -34.48
C PHE A 6 -5.56 40.99 -33.48
N ALA A 7 -6.69 41.62 -33.15
CA ALA A 7 -7.69 41.06 -32.22
C ALA A 7 -8.77 40.16 -32.87
N PHE A 8 -8.73 39.95 -34.19
CA PHE A 8 -9.79 39.20 -34.90
C PHE A 8 -9.41 37.77 -35.29
N LEU A 9 -8.20 37.28 -34.93
CA LEU A 9 -7.73 35.94 -35.29
C LEU A 9 -7.68 34.94 -34.12
N VAL A 10 -7.98 35.35 -32.88
CA VAL A 10 -7.98 34.45 -31.70
C VAL A 10 -9.39 34.06 -31.25
N PHE A 11 -10.43 34.69 -31.81
CA PHE A 11 -11.84 34.45 -31.42
C PHE A 11 -12.56 33.39 -32.26
N LEU A 12 -11.87 32.68 -33.17
CA LEU A 12 -12.49 31.67 -34.05
C LEU A 12 -11.88 30.26 -33.92
N SER A 13 -11.31 29.94 -32.75
CA SER A 13 -10.81 28.58 -32.43
C SER A 13 -11.43 27.96 -31.18
N TYR A 14 -12.47 28.57 -30.60
CA TYR A 14 -13.19 28.04 -29.42
C TYR A 14 -14.72 28.01 -29.60
N LEU A 15 -15.19 27.84 -30.84
CA LEU A 15 -16.60 27.58 -31.13
C LEU A 15 -16.82 26.14 -31.63
N THR A 16 -16.31 25.18 -30.87
CA THR A 16 -16.70 23.77 -30.96
C THR A 16 -16.64 23.16 -29.56
N LEU A 17 -17.57 23.56 -28.69
CA LEU A 17 -18.00 22.82 -27.50
C LEU A 17 -19.23 23.59 -26.99
N GLY A 18 -20.40 22.96 -27.11
CA GLY A 18 -21.67 23.57 -26.75
C GLY A 18 -21.73 23.84 -25.25
N PHE A 19 -21.84 25.11 -24.88
CA PHE A 19 -22.26 25.54 -23.55
C PHE A 19 -23.59 26.30 -23.65
N ALA A 20 -24.47 26.02 -22.68
CA ALA A 20 -25.83 26.53 -22.56
C ALA A 20 -25.86 28.06 -22.33
N GLU A 21 -26.95 28.69 -22.77
CA GLU A 21 -27.23 30.11 -22.62
C GLU A 21 -27.24 30.56 -21.15
N ALA A 22 -26.34 31.47 -20.78
CA ALA A 22 -26.44 32.22 -19.53
C ALA A 22 -27.47 33.37 -19.69
N LYS A 23 -28.56 33.34 -18.91
CA LYS A 23 -29.49 34.47 -18.81
C LYS A 23 -28.98 35.48 -17.80
N PHE A 24 -28.56 36.65 -18.27
CA PHE A 24 -28.26 37.81 -17.42
C PHE A 24 -29.54 38.65 -17.21
N ASN A 25 -30.02 38.75 -15.98
CA ASN A 25 -31.03 39.74 -15.60
C ASN A 25 -30.31 40.94 -14.98
N ASN A 26 -30.48 42.14 -15.55
CA ASN A 26 -29.88 43.35 -15.02
C ASN A 26 -30.97 44.42 -14.85
N ALA A 27 -31.25 44.84 -13.61
CA ALA A 27 -31.88 46.12 -13.31
C ALA A 27 -31.83 46.41 -11.80
N THR A 28 -31.01 47.40 -11.39
CA THR A 28 -31.43 48.50 -10.50
C THR A 28 -30.44 49.65 -10.59
N THR A 29 -30.96 50.85 -10.82
CA THR A 29 -30.27 52.15 -10.71
C THR A 29 -30.68 52.82 -9.41
N ASP A 30 -29.74 53.29 -8.58
CA ASP A 30 -29.94 54.50 -7.77
C ASP A 30 -28.59 55.16 -7.41
N PRO A 31 -28.47 56.51 -7.37
CA PRO A 31 -27.24 57.23 -7.14
C PRO A 31 -27.12 57.81 -5.72
N ASN A 32 -25.86 58.01 -5.29
CA ASN A 32 -25.34 59.03 -4.35
C ASN A 32 -24.57 58.45 -3.13
N PRO A 33 -23.39 58.99 -2.76
CA PRO A 33 -22.46 58.35 -1.83
C PRO A 33 -22.49 59.01 -0.44
N SER A 34 -22.47 58.21 0.63
CA SER A 34 -21.79 58.51 1.90
C SER A 34 -22.16 57.48 2.96
N LEU A 35 -21.18 56.70 3.44
CA LEU A 35 -20.89 56.45 4.85
C LEU A 35 -19.88 55.30 4.96
N VAL A 36 -18.77 55.59 5.62
CA VAL A 36 -17.71 54.65 5.98
C VAL A 36 -18.14 53.89 7.23
N THR A 37 -18.21 52.56 7.15
CA THR A 37 -18.11 51.63 8.29
C THR A 37 -17.40 50.36 7.81
N PRO A 38 -16.51 49.74 8.62
CA PRO A 38 -15.79 48.54 8.21
C PRO A 38 -16.73 47.34 8.25
N TYR A 39 -16.87 46.65 7.11
CA TYR A 39 -17.52 45.35 7.03
C TYR A 39 -16.44 44.27 7.03
N ASN A 40 -16.53 43.36 8.00
CA ASN A 40 -15.77 42.12 8.03
C ASN A 40 -16.25 41.23 6.88
N ASN A 41 -15.34 40.85 5.97
CA ASN A 41 -15.61 39.84 4.96
C ASN A 41 -15.17 38.49 5.49
N GLU A 42 -16.13 37.71 5.99
CA GLU A 42 -16.07 36.25 5.94
C GLU A 42 -16.54 35.82 4.54
N LEU A 43 -15.62 35.30 3.72
CA LEU A 43 -15.95 34.57 2.50
C LEU A 43 -14.96 33.41 2.38
N GLY A 44 -15.40 32.24 2.84
CA GLY A 44 -14.80 30.95 2.51
C GLY A 44 -14.88 30.72 1.01
N LEU A 45 -13.74 30.42 0.40
CA LEU A 45 -13.55 30.26 -1.04
C LEU A 45 -13.43 28.77 -1.37
N ASN A 46 -14.50 28.16 -1.88
CA ASN A 46 -14.48 26.76 -2.33
C ASN A 46 -15.26 26.64 -3.66
N SER A 47 -14.78 25.74 -4.52
CA SER A 47 -15.17 25.44 -5.92
C SER A 47 -14.45 26.24 -7.02
N LYS A 48 -13.96 25.49 -8.03
CA LYS A 48 -13.23 25.94 -9.23
C LYS A 48 -13.83 27.22 -9.82
N THR A 49 -13.24 28.36 -9.45
CA THR A 49 -13.49 29.64 -10.12
C THR A 49 -12.36 29.86 -11.12
N VAL A 50 -12.67 29.91 -12.41
CA VAL A 50 -11.73 30.49 -13.38
C VAL A 50 -11.74 32.00 -13.15
N ILE A 51 -10.81 32.49 -12.33
CA ILE A 51 -10.56 33.92 -12.23
C ILE A 51 -9.66 34.28 -13.41
N SER A 52 -10.23 34.80 -14.50
CA SER A 52 -9.44 35.58 -15.44
C SER A 52 -9.19 36.95 -14.81
N GLU A 53 -7.97 37.21 -14.35
CA GLU A 53 -7.56 38.57 -14.00
C GLU A 53 -7.70 39.47 -15.24
N ILE A 54 -8.62 40.43 -15.19
CA ILE A 54 -8.67 41.57 -16.10
C ILE A 54 -8.38 42.80 -15.26
N ASP A 55 -7.37 43.55 -15.69
CA ASP A 55 -6.77 44.71 -15.03
C ASP A 55 -7.77 45.64 -14.33
N LYS A 56 -7.46 45.94 -13.06
CA LYS A 56 -8.14 46.93 -12.22
C LYS A 56 -7.89 48.35 -12.72
N GLU A 57 -8.73 48.84 -13.64
CA GLU A 57 -8.85 50.29 -13.88
C GLU A 57 -10.29 50.84 -14.01
N ASN A 58 -11.35 50.02 -13.98
CA ASN A 58 -12.71 50.52 -14.30
C ASN A 58 -13.87 50.11 -13.37
N GLY A 59 -13.63 49.76 -12.10
CA GLY A 59 -14.70 49.74 -11.07
C GLY A 59 -15.89 48.80 -11.35
N ILE A 60 -15.63 47.53 -11.66
CA ILE A 60 -16.66 46.49 -11.79
C ILE A 60 -16.54 45.57 -10.56
N GLU A 61 -17.63 45.44 -9.80
CA GLU A 61 -17.76 44.50 -8.69
C GLU A 61 -17.63 43.06 -9.20
N GLY A 62 -16.94 42.21 -8.43
CA GLY A 62 -16.65 40.83 -8.81
C GLY A 62 -17.93 40.04 -9.11
N LEU A 63 -17.99 39.43 -10.29
CA LEU A 63 -18.98 38.41 -10.59
C LEU A 63 -18.58 37.12 -9.85
N SER A 64 -19.24 36.83 -8.74
CA SER A 64 -19.27 35.49 -8.17
C SER A 64 -20.29 34.66 -8.96
N GLY A 65 -19.80 33.68 -9.71
CA GLY A 65 -20.63 32.67 -10.38
C GLY A 65 -20.41 31.33 -9.71
N SER A 66 -21.48 30.71 -9.19
CA SER A 66 -21.47 29.30 -8.79
C SER A 66 -21.58 28.42 -10.04
N VAL A 67 -20.60 27.56 -10.28
CA VAL A 67 -20.74 26.47 -11.25
C VAL A 67 -21.45 25.34 -10.53
N SER A 68 -22.76 25.14 -10.78
CA SER A 68 -23.40 23.90 -10.35
C SER A 68 -22.85 22.75 -11.18
N ALA A 69 -22.83 21.54 -10.61
CA ALA A 69 -22.64 20.33 -11.39
C ALA A 69 -23.54 20.39 -12.64
N ALA A 70 -23.00 19.99 -13.80
CA ALA A 70 -23.77 19.96 -15.03
C ALA A 70 -25.05 19.15 -14.79
N PRO A 71 -26.24 19.64 -15.19
CA PRO A 71 -27.46 18.87 -15.00
C PRO A 71 -27.27 17.50 -15.64
N CYS A 72 -27.75 16.44 -14.97
CA CYS A 72 -27.76 15.10 -15.56
C CYS A 72 -28.57 15.13 -16.85
N THR A 73 -27.85 15.25 -17.98
CA THR A 73 -28.42 15.52 -19.30
C THR A 73 -28.62 14.23 -20.08
N GLY A 74 -27.99 13.15 -19.65
CA GLY A 74 -28.15 11.82 -20.20
C GLY A 74 -29.48 11.18 -19.78
N THR A 75 -29.94 10.22 -20.59
CA THR A 75 -31.10 9.38 -20.25
C THR A 75 -30.77 8.47 -19.08
N THR A 76 -31.73 8.26 -18.19
CA THR A 76 -31.59 7.31 -17.07
C THR A 76 -31.25 5.91 -17.56
N ILE A 77 -30.19 5.34 -16.99
CA ILE A 77 -29.74 3.97 -17.25
C ILE A 77 -30.13 3.10 -16.05
N THR A 78 -30.85 2.02 -16.31
CA THR A 78 -31.41 1.15 -15.26
C THR A 78 -30.73 -0.20 -15.29
N TRP A 79 -30.30 -0.67 -14.11
CA TRP A 79 -29.88 -2.05 -13.90
C TRP A 79 -31.08 -2.89 -13.52
N ASP A 80 -31.34 -3.97 -14.26
CA ASP A 80 -32.49 -4.86 -14.04
C ASP A 80 -32.18 -6.12 -13.21
N GLY A 81 -30.94 -6.23 -12.69
CA GLY A 81 -30.43 -7.42 -12.01
C GLY A 81 -29.52 -8.29 -12.88
N ALA A 82 -29.48 -8.04 -14.18
CA ALA A 82 -28.61 -8.77 -15.11
C ALA A 82 -27.92 -7.88 -16.15
N ASN A 83 -28.58 -6.82 -16.62
CA ASN A 83 -28.06 -5.92 -17.64
C ASN A 83 -28.43 -4.46 -17.35
N TRP A 84 -27.57 -3.56 -17.82
CA TRP A 84 -27.90 -2.15 -17.94
C TRP A 84 -28.80 -1.92 -19.16
N SER A 85 -29.77 -1.00 -19.06
CA SER A 85 -30.73 -0.72 -20.14
C SER A 85 -30.10 -0.25 -21.45
N ASN A 86 -28.88 0.30 -21.43
CA ASN A 86 -28.08 0.66 -22.59
C ASN A 86 -27.03 -0.40 -22.98
N GLY A 87 -26.96 -1.52 -22.25
CA GLY A 87 -26.01 -2.62 -22.48
C GLY A 87 -24.57 -2.36 -22.01
N VAL A 88 -24.22 -1.17 -21.55
CA VAL A 88 -22.83 -0.81 -21.17
C VAL A 88 -22.67 -0.20 -19.77
N GLY A 89 -23.73 0.38 -19.20
CA GLY A 89 -23.68 1.05 -17.90
C GLY A 89 -23.79 2.57 -17.97
N PRO A 90 -24.04 3.23 -16.84
CA PRO A 90 -24.05 4.68 -16.73
C PRO A 90 -22.64 5.29 -16.89
N ASP A 91 -22.61 6.60 -17.05
CA ASP A 91 -21.44 7.46 -17.06
C ASP A 91 -21.71 8.73 -16.22
N ASN A 92 -20.73 9.62 -16.10
CA ASN A 92 -20.85 10.84 -15.31
C ASN A 92 -21.92 11.85 -15.81
N THR A 93 -22.60 11.59 -16.93
CA THR A 93 -23.68 12.44 -17.45
C THR A 93 -25.06 11.82 -17.33
N THR A 94 -25.15 10.52 -17.02
CA THR A 94 -26.38 9.73 -17.02
C THR A 94 -26.80 9.33 -15.59
N PRO A 95 -28.07 9.51 -15.20
CA PRO A 95 -28.57 8.97 -13.93
C PRO A 95 -28.58 7.43 -13.93
N ALA A 96 -28.17 6.82 -12.83
CA ALA A 96 -28.25 5.37 -12.62
C ALA A 96 -29.42 5.02 -11.70
N VAL A 97 -30.20 4.01 -12.07
CA VAL A 97 -31.23 3.41 -11.22
C VAL A 97 -30.95 1.93 -11.06
N LEU A 98 -30.76 1.47 -9.82
CA LEU A 98 -30.66 0.04 -9.53
C LEU A 98 -32.04 -0.50 -9.21
N ASN A 99 -32.55 -1.33 -10.12
CA ASN A 99 -33.82 -2.05 -10.01
C ASN A 99 -33.59 -3.57 -10.01
N GLY A 100 -32.48 -3.98 -9.42
CA GLY A 100 -31.97 -5.33 -9.25
C GLY A 100 -30.74 -5.29 -8.34
N ASP A 101 -30.39 -6.41 -7.71
CA ASP A 101 -29.16 -6.49 -6.90
C ASP A 101 -27.93 -6.24 -7.78
N TYR A 102 -26.99 -5.42 -7.29
CA TYR A 102 -25.75 -5.10 -7.97
C TYR A 102 -24.57 -5.41 -7.06
N ASN A 103 -23.62 -6.20 -7.54
CA ASN A 103 -22.37 -6.49 -6.85
C ASN A 103 -21.20 -6.07 -7.74
N THR A 104 -20.35 -5.16 -7.26
CA THR A 104 -19.23 -4.65 -8.05
C THR A 104 -18.19 -5.71 -8.38
N ALA A 105 -18.00 -6.74 -7.54
CA ALA A 105 -17.07 -7.82 -7.86
C ALA A 105 -17.52 -8.68 -9.04
N VAL A 106 -18.83 -8.69 -9.35
CA VAL A 106 -19.40 -9.42 -10.49
C VAL A 106 -19.56 -8.52 -11.71
N ASN A 107 -20.04 -7.30 -11.50
CA ASN A 107 -20.51 -6.41 -12.56
C ASN A 107 -19.57 -5.23 -12.84
N GLY A 108 -18.52 -5.09 -12.03
CA GLY A 108 -17.57 -3.98 -12.09
C GLY A 108 -18.03 -2.73 -11.34
N SER A 109 -17.04 -1.89 -11.04
CA SER A 109 -17.22 -0.52 -10.59
C SER A 109 -17.92 0.33 -11.68
N PHE A 110 -18.66 1.37 -11.29
CA PHE A 110 -19.33 2.24 -12.26
C PHE A 110 -19.34 3.71 -11.83
N THR A 111 -19.54 4.58 -12.82
CA THR A 111 -19.66 6.03 -12.65
C THR A 111 -21.04 6.47 -13.07
N ALA A 112 -21.67 7.41 -12.36
CA ALA A 112 -22.99 7.93 -12.72
C ALA A 112 -23.14 9.42 -12.38
N CYS A 113 -24.06 10.12 -13.03
CA CYS A 113 -24.38 11.49 -12.65
C CYS A 113 -25.15 11.57 -11.31
N SER A 114 -26.02 10.61 -11.06
CA SER A 114 -26.76 10.43 -9.81
C SER A 114 -27.10 8.96 -9.65
N LEU A 115 -27.41 8.53 -8.43
CA LEU A 115 -27.76 7.14 -8.14
C LEU A 115 -29.07 7.06 -7.37
N LEU A 116 -29.96 6.18 -7.81
CA LEU A 116 -31.10 5.71 -7.04
C LEU A 116 -30.97 4.19 -6.84
N VAL A 117 -30.95 3.74 -5.59
CA VAL A 117 -31.09 2.33 -5.24
C VAL A 117 -32.53 2.10 -4.79
N ASN A 118 -33.35 1.48 -5.64
CA ASN A 118 -34.75 1.25 -5.33
C ASN A 118 -34.90 0.31 -4.12
N ASN A 119 -36.03 0.46 -3.43
CA ASN A 119 -36.41 -0.44 -2.33
C ASN A 119 -36.27 -1.91 -2.75
N THR A 120 -35.96 -2.77 -1.79
CA THR A 120 -35.71 -4.23 -1.91
C THR A 120 -34.40 -4.66 -2.57
N PHE A 121 -33.66 -3.77 -3.24
CA PHE A 121 -32.41 -4.12 -3.92
C PHE A 121 -31.17 -3.70 -3.14
N ASN A 122 -30.09 -4.47 -3.32
CA ASN A 122 -28.83 -4.26 -2.64
C ASN A 122 -27.73 -3.86 -3.64
N LEU A 123 -27.00 -2.81 -3.32
CA LEU A 123 -25.72 -2.48 -3.94
C LEU A 123 -24.60 -2.88 -2.98
N ASN A 124 -23.79 -3.85 -3.39
CA ASN A 124 -22.63 -4.31 -2.62
C ASN A 124 -21.35 -3.87 -3.32
N ILE A 125 -20.62 -2.95 -2.69
CA ILE A 125 -19.34 -2.42 -3.19
C ILE A 125 -18.22 -3.18 -2.50
N GLN A 126 -17.48 -3.96 -3.27
CA GLN A 126 -16.48 -4.89 -2.78
C GLN A 126 -15.10 -4.23 -2.60
N ASN A 127 -14.18 -4.94 -1.93
CA ASN A 127 -12.82 -4.45 -1.71
C ASN A 127 -12.12 -4.14 -3.05
N GLY A 128 -11.53 -2.96 -3.17
CA GLY A 128 -10.84 -2.52 -4.40
C GLY A 128 -11.77 -1.96 -5.48
N ASP A 129 -13.09 -2.07 -5.32
CA ASP A 129 -14.09 -1.52 -6.22
C ASP A 129 -14.68 -0.20 -5.70
N PHE A 130 -15.38 0.52 -6.59
CA PHE A 130 -15.97 1.80 -6.28
C PHE A 130 -17.29 2.07 -7.02
N ILE A 131 -18.04 3.04 -6.48
CA ILE A 131 -18.96 3.87 -7.28
C ILE A 131 -18.47 5.32 -7.24
N ASP A 132 -18.55 6.00 -8.39
CA ASP A 132 -18.19 7.42 -8.51
C ASP A 132 -19.38 8.21 -9.03
N ILE A 133 -19.98 9.03 -8.16
CA ILE A 133 -21.25 9.69 -8.42
C ILE A 133 -21.03 11.20 -8.46
N GLU A 134 -21.37 11.85 -9.58
CA GLU A 134 -21.16 13.30 -9.68
C GLU A 134 -22.03 14.06 -8.66
N GLY A 135 -23.31 13.68 -8.56
CA GLY A 135 -24.33 14.36 -7.76
C GLY A 135 -24.90 13.52 -6.63
N SER A 136 -26.22 13.65 -6.44
CA SER A 136 -26.93 13.08 -5.29
C SER A 136 -27.15 11.56 -5.38
N ILE A 137 -27.20 10.91 -4.22
CA ILE A 137 -27.52 9.50 -4.05
C ILE A 137 -28.83 9.38 -3.26
N VAL A 138 -29.76 8.57 -3.75
CA VAL A 138 -31.01 8.21 -3.07
C VAL A 138 -30.99 6.72 -2.79
N VAL A 139 -31.14 6.34 -1.53
CA VAL A 139 -31.10 4.93 -1.08
C VAL A 139 -32.42 4.57 -0.44
N ASP A 140 -33.28 3.87 -1.18
CA ASP A 140 -34.50 3.26 -0.64
C ASP A 140 -34.31 1.76 -0.34
N GLY A 141 -33.30 1.13 -0.97
CA GLY A 141 -32.85 -0.24 -0.71
C GLY A 141 -31.68 -0.31 0.29
N THR A 142 -30.61 -1.01 -0.07
CA THR A 142 -29.40 -1.12 0.77
C THR A 142 -28.14 -0.80 -0.03
N ILE A 143 -27.21 -0.05 0.55
CA ILE A 143 -25.82 0.01 0.10
C ILE A 143 -24.91 -0.55 1.19
N THR A 144 -24.09 -1.55 0.84
CA THR A 144 -23.00 -2.03 1.70
C THR A 144 -21.65 -1.75 1.03
N VAL A 145 -20.71 -1.24 1.82
CA VAL A 145 -19.33 -0.94 1.37
C VAL A 145 -18.38 -1.80 2.19
N SER A 146 -17.64 -2.68 1.52
CA SER A 146 -16.58 -3.49 2.14
C SER A 146 -15.42 -2.61 2.60
N SER A 147 -14.54 -3.13 3.48
CA SER A 147 -13.42 -2.40 4.11
C SER A 147 -12.60 -1.51 3.17
N GLN A 148 -12.36 -1.98 1.95
CA GLN A 148 -11.55 -1.30 0.95
C GLN A 148 -12.36 -0.86 -0.28
N GLY A 149 -13.69 -0.89 -0.19
CA GLY A 149 -14.58 -0.35 -1.23
C GLY A 149 -14.77 1.14 -1.07
N SER A 150 -15.10 1.85 -2.15
CA SER A 150 -15.24 3.32 -2.14
C SER A 150 -16.59 3.78 -2.68
N VAL A 151 -17.26 4.68 -1.94
CA VAL A 151 -18.32 5.52 -2.48
C VAL A 151 -17.72 6.91 -2.64
N VAL A 152 -17.60 7.41 -3.86
CA VAL A 152 -17.09 8.76 -4.13
C VAL A 152 -18.24 9.61 -4.63
N GLN A 153 -18.41 10.81 -4.07
CA GLN A 153 -19.25 11.85 -4.66
C GLN A 153 -18.39 13.06 -5.00
N ARG A 154 -18.70 13.74 -6.11
CA ARG A 154 -17.88 14.84 -6.64
C ARG A 154 -18.42 16.22 -6.30
N ASP A 155 -19.73 16.40 -6.23
CA ASP A 155 -20.37 17.68 -5.92
C ASP A 155 -20.52 17.86 -4.40
N ASP A 156 -19.93 18.93 -3.87
CA ASP A 156 -20.04 19.31 -2.45
C ASP A 156 -21.50 19.59 -2.02
N LEU A 157 -22.37 19.97 -2.96
CA LEU A 157 -23.79 20.23 -2.70
C LEU A 157 -24.67 18.98 -2.89
N ALA A 158 -24.09 17.85 -3.27
CA ALA A 158 -24.85 16.62 -3.42
C ALA A 158 -25.43 16.18 -2.08
N THR A 159 -26.61 15.58 -2.14
CA THR A 159 -27.31 15.06 -0.96
C THR A 159 -27.31 13.54 -0.98
N ILE A 160 -27.33 12.95 0.21
CA ILE A 160 -27.65 11.54 0.40
C ILE A 160 -28.99 11.49 1.13
N THR A 161 -29.98 10.85 0.50
CA THR A 161 -31.35 10.78 1.01
C THR A 161 -31.94 9.38 0.84
N GLY A 162 -33.19 9.19 1.26
CA GLY A 162 -33.89 7.90 1.22
C GLY A 162 -34.06 7.28 2.60
N THR A 163 -34.83 6.20 2.67
CA THR A 163 -35.15 5.50 3.94
C THR A 163 -34.46 4.15 4.08
N GLY A 164 -33.60 3.81 3.13
CA GLY A 164 -32.86 2.56 3.06
C GLY A 164 -31.68 2.48 4.03
N THR A 165 -30.96 1.38 3.97
CA THR A 165 -29.81 1.10 4.84
C THR A 165 -28.50 1.39 4.12
N MET A 166 -27.57 2.05 4.81
CA MET A 166 -26.23 2.34 4.32
C MET A 166 -25.23 1.88 5.37
N GLN A 167 -24.25 1.08 4.95
CA GLN A 167 -23.25 0.50 5.84
C GLN A 167 -21.86 0.59 5.22
N VAL A 168 -20.87 1.00 6.03
CA VAL A 168 -19.45 0.86 5.72
C VAL A 168 -18.84 -0.10 6.72
N THR A 169 -18.37 -1.24 6.23
CA THR A 169 -17.52 -2.13 7.03
C THR A 169 -16.11 -1.59 7.00
N LYS A 170 -15.41 -1.57 8.12
CA LYS A 170 -13.97 -1.31 8.21
C LYS A 170 -13.32 -2.43 8.98
N ARG A 171 -12.28 -3.01 8.39
CA ARG A 171 -11.46 -4.07 8.99
C ARG A 171 -10.25 -3.44 9.65
N THR A 172 -9.98 -3.80 10.91
CA THR A 172 -8.74 -3.41 11.58
C THR A 172 -7.52 -3.96 10.85
N ALA A 173 -6.37 -3.32 11.01
CA ALA A 173 -5.12 -4.00 10.76
C ALA A 173 -4.95 -5.21 11.72
N PRO A 174 -4.02 -6.14 11.41
CA PRO A 174 -3.79 -7.31 12.26
C PRO A 174 -3.40 -6.92 13.70
N MET A 175 -4.01 -7.60 14.67
CA MET A 175 -3.92 -7.30 16.10
C MET A 175 -3.27 -8.45 16.88
N ASN A 176 -2.14 -8.22 17.56
CA ASN A 176 -1.49 -9.23 18.40
C ASN A 176 -2.11 -9.33 19.80
N ASN A 177 -2.70 -8.22 20.26
CA ASN A 177 -3.27 -8.07 21.59
C ASN A 177 -4.55 -7.22 21.55
N ALA A 178 -5.50 -7.55 22.43
CA ALA A 178 -6.74 -6.80 22.60
C ALA A 178 -6.52 -5.37 23.09
N PHE A 179 -5.40 -5.10 23.77
CA PHE A 179 -5.11 -3.78 24.37
C PHE A 179 -4.53 -2.78 23.38
N GLU A 180 -4.32 -3.17 22.15
CA GLU A 180 -3.82 -2.28 21.11
C GLU A 180 -4.92 -1.37 20.58
N TYR A 181 -4.59 -0.08 20.42
CA TYR A 181 -5.52 0.94 19.95
C TYR A 181 -5.61 0.95 18.43
N THR A 182 -6.83 1.17 17.95
CA THR A 182 -7.14 1.53 16.57
C THR A 182 -7.76 2.92 16.57
N TYR A 183 -7.28 3.79 15.66
CA TYR A 183 -7.77 5.15 15.52
C TYR A 183 -8.82 5.23 14.42
N TRP A 184 -10.02 5.62 14.82
CA TRP A 184 -11.23 5.63 14.02
C TRP A 184 -11.71 7.05 13.75
N SER A 185 -12.44 7.20 12.67
CA SER A 185 -13.40 8.29 12.43
C SER A 185 -14.64 7.70 11.78
N SER A 186 -15.65 8.52 11.53
CA SER A 186 -16.93 8.04 11.01
C SER A 186 -17.13 8.39 9.53
N PRO A 187 -17.29 7.39 8.63
CA PRO A 187 -17.73 7.61 7.25
C PRO A 187 -19.25 7.83 7.10
N THR A 188 -20.01 7.65 8.19
CA THR A 188 -21.47 7.74 8.23
C THR A 188 -21.94 8.78 9.25
N ALA A 189 -23.02 9.50 8.92
CA ALA A 189 -23.69 10.41 9.83
C ALA A 189 -24.53 9.64 10.86
N ASN A 190 -24.68 10.22 12.05
CA ASN A 190 -25.59 9.75 13.12
C ASN A 190 -25.31 8.33 13.67
N THR A 191 -24.19 7.70 13.32
CA THR A 191 -23.79 6.45 13.96
C THR A 191 -23.36 6.70 15.40
N THR A 192 -23.70 5.79 16.31
CA THR A 192 -23.30 5.89 17.72
C THR A 192 -22.06 5.07 17.99
N ILE A 193 -21.35 5.39 19.07
CA ILE A 193 -20.17 4.64 19.52
C ILE A 193 -20.47 3.15 19.70
N ASN A 194 -21.63 2.76 20.23
CA ASN A 194 -21.99 1.35 20.38
C ASN A 194 -22.32 0.63 19.06
N VAL A 195 -22.71 1.35 18.01
CA VAL A 195 -22.95 0.75 16.69
C VAL A 195 -21.61 0.60 15.98
N ALA A 196 -20.92 1.72 15.77
CA ALA A 196 -19.67 1.79 15.03
C ALA A 196 -18.54 0.99 15.70
N LEU A 197 -18.39 1.09 17.03
CA LEU A 197 -17.34 0.46 17.83
C LEU A 197 -17.90 -0.68 18.69
N SER A 198 -18.84 -1.43 18.13
CA SER A 198 -19.60 -2.50 18.82
C SER A 198 -18.74 -3.62 19.39
N GLN A 199 -17.58 -3.89 18.77
CA GLN A 199 -16.62 -4.90 19.24
C GLN A 199 -15.47 -4.30 20.06
N GLY A 200 -15.52 -2.99 20.34
CA GLY A 200 -14.52 -2.32 21.16
C GLY A 200 -14.77 -2.51 22.65
N ASP A 201 -13.70 -2.48 23.46
CA ASP A 201 -13.84 -2.48 24.91
C ASP A 201 -14.60 -1.23 25.36
N ILE A 202 -15.73 -1.41 26.04
CA ILE A 202 -16.60 -0.33 26.51
C ILE A 202 -15.85 0.70 27.39
N ASN A 203 -14.80 0.28 28.10
CA ASN A 203 -14.02 1.12 29.00
C ASN A 203 -12.77 1.72 28.33
N ARG A 204 -12.47 1.36 27.09
CA ARG A 204 -11.29 1.84 26.36
C ARG A 204 -11.65 2.43 25.00
N ARG A 205 -12.60 3.36 25.03
CA ARG A 205 -13.03 4.20 23.91
C ARG A 205 -12.89 5.65 24.32
N PHE A 206 -12.13 6.42 23.56
CA PHE A 206 -11.76 7.78 23.91
C PHE A 206 -11.88 8.73 22.72
N LEU A 207 -12.15 9.99 23.02
CA LEU A 207 -11.87 11.13 22.15
C LEU A 207 -10.71 11.92 22.74
N PHE A 208 -10.08 12.75 21.92
CA PHE A 208 -9.02 13.67 22.34
C PHE A 208 -9.57 15.10 22.41
N ASN A 209 -9.39 15.76 23.54
CA ASN A 209 -9.79 17.13 23.80
C ASN A 209 -8.58 18.07 23.67
N ALA A 210 -8.31 18.46 22.43
CA ALA A 210 -7.17 19.32 22.08
C ALA A 210 -7.14 20.68 22.78
N GLN A 211 -8.27 21.16 23.32
CA GLN A 211 -8.28 22.40 24.10
C GLN A 211 -7.54 22.27 25.42
N ASN A 212 -7.50 21.06 25.97
CA ASN A 212 -6.86 20.85 27.26
C ASN A 212 -5.38 20.50 27.15
N TYR A 213 -4.94 20.01 25.98
CA TYR A 213 -3.56 19.58 25.76
C TYR A 213 -2.58 20.71 26.12
N LEU A 214 -1.66 20.41 27.01
CA LEU A 214 -0.62 21.33 27.48
C LEU A 214 0.63 20.54 27.84
N ASP A 215 1.74 20.82 27.13
CA ASP A 215 2.99 20.08 27.27
C ASP A 215 4.16 21.04 27.57
N GLN A 216 4.33 21.41 28.84
CA GLN A 216 5.37 22.34 29.29
C GLN A 216 6.57 21.63 29.89
N THR A 217 6.38 20.39 30.35
CA THR A 217 7.37 19.64 31.09
C THR A 217 7.57 18.25 30.50
N SER A 218 8.77 17.72 30.68
CA SER A 218 9.17 16.44 30.16
C SER A 218 9.51 15.53 31.30
N GLU A 219 9.01 14.32 31.23
CA GLU A 219 9.36 13.26 32.14
C GLU A 219 10.57 12.49 31.61
N THR A 220 11.44 12.05 32.52
CA THR A 220 12.53 11.15 32.17
C THR A 220 12.48 9.98 33.13
N ASN A 221 12.34 8.77 32.61
CA ASN A 221 12.31 7.48 33.35
C ASN A 221 10.96 7.03 33.93
N ASN A 222 9.81 7.60 33.53
CA ASN A 222 8.49 7.13 33.95
C ASN A 222 8.34 7.02 35.50
N ASP A 223 8.78 8.04 36.23
CA ASP A 223 8.82 8.14 37.69
C ASP A 223 7.96 9.29 38.27
N ASN A 224 7.11 9.90 37.45
CA ASN A 224 6.31 11.09 37.67
C ASN A 224 7.11 12.34 38.09
N THR A 225 8.40 12.41 37.76
CA THR A 225 9.21 13.61 37.97
C THR A 225 9.51 14.30 36.64
N THR A 226 9.11 15.57 36.53
CA THR A 226 9.27 16.33 35.29
C THR A 226 10.34 17.41 35.39
N VAL A 227 10.95 17.72 34.25
CA VAL A 227 11.86 18.84 34.02
C VAL A 227 11.27 19.78 32.97
N ALA A 228 11.75 21.02 32.89
CA ALA A 228 11.20 21.96 31.92
C ALA A 228 11.53 21.56 30.47
N GLY A 229 10.54 21.69 29.57
CA GLY A 229 10.63 21.41 28.14
C GLY A 229 9.67 20.27 27.74
N PRO A 230 9.09 20.30 26.54
CA PRO A 230 8.04 19.37 26.11
C PRO A 230 8.56 17.96 25.81
N ASP A 231 7.69 16.96 25.92
CA ASP A 231 7.93 15.58 25.50
C ASP A 231 6.78 14.90 24.74
N ASP A 232 5.87 15.68 24.16
CA ASP A 232 4.68 15.22 23.45
C ASP A 232 3.66 14.45 24.32
N ILE A 233 3.74 14.58 25.66
CA ILE A 233 2.76 14.04 26.61
C ILE A 233 2.08 15.20 27.35
N ASP A 234 0.77 15.09 27.50
CA ASP A 234 -0.02 16.05 28.26
C ASP A 234 0.35 16.04 29.76
N ASP A 235 0.72 17.20 30.30
CA ASP A 235 1.27 17.36 31.66
C ASP A 235 0.25 16.98 32.75
N ASP A 236 -1.05 17.15 32.50
CA ASP A 236 -2.11 16.90 33.50
C ASP A 236 -3.07 15.76 33.14
N ASN A 237 -2.80 15.05 32.03
CA ASN A 237 -3.48 13.84 31.57
C ASN A 237 -5.01 14.00 31.51
N ASN A 238 -5.46 15.10 30.94
CA ASN A 238 -6.88 15.45 30.80
C ASN A 238 -7.32 15.59 29.33
N ASP A 239 -6.38 15.36 28.40
CA ASP A 239 -6.54 15.38 26.95
C ASP A 239 -7.40 14.22 26.44
N TRP A 240 -7.25 13.00 26.99
CA TRP A 240 -8.07 11.85 26.62
C TRP A 240 -9.34 11.74 27.48
N THR A 241 -10.50 11.85 26.85
CA THR A 241 -11.81 11.74 27.53
C THR A 241 -12.56 10.49 27.08
N PRO A 242 -13.09 9.67 28.02
CA PRO A 242 -13.86 8.48 27.66
C PRO A 242 -15.19 8.86 26.98
N VAL A 243 -15.57 8.10 25.96
CA VAL A 243 -16.87 8.24 25.29
C VAL A 243 -17.82 7.11 25.69
N ILE A 244 -19.11 7.41 25.77
CA ILE A 244 -20.13 6.43 26.11
C ILE A 244 -20.85 5.93 24.86
N GLY A 245 -21.46 4.75 24.98
CA GLY A 245 -22.06 4.06 23.85
C GLY A 245 -23.17 4.79 23.10
N THR A 246 -23.85 5.74 23.75
CA THR A 246 -24.92 6.55 23.14
C THR A 246 -24.41 7.80 22.42
N ASP A 247 -23.13 8.15 22.59
CA ASP A 247 -22.55 9.30 21.92
C ASP A 247 -22.54 9.07 20.41
N VAL A 248 -22.87 10.11 19.66
CA VAL A 248 -22.82 10.09 18.19
C VAL A 248 -21.41 10.41 17.75
N MET A 249 -20.84 9.59 16.86
CA MET A 249 -19.55 9.90 16.25
C MET A 249 -19.70 11.10 15.32
N GLN A 250 -18.95 12.15 15.60
CA GLN A 250 -18.95 13.37 14.80
C GLN A 250 -18.10 13.16 13.53
N ALA A 251 -18.59 13.68 12.41
CA ALA A 251 -17.87 13.60 11.16
C ALA A 251 -16.55 14.37 11.25
N GLY A 252 -15.45 13.73 10.89
CA GLY A 252 -14.12 14.34 10.83
C GLY A 252 -13.36 14.33 12.17
N VAL A 253 -13.99 13.88 13.26
CA VAL A 253 -13.38 13.73 14.58
C VAL A 253 -12.73 12.35 14.72
N GLY A 254 -11.59 12.28 15.41
CA GLY A 254 -10.88 11.05 15.75
C GLY A 254 -11.36 10.40 17.04
N TYR A 255 -11.41 9.07 17.07
CA TYR A 255 -11.78 8.25 18.22
C TYR A 255 -10.80 7.08 18.38
N ALA A 256 -10.25 6.88 19.58
CA ALA A 256 -9.36 5.76 19.86
C ALA A 256 -10.16 4.64 20.52
N SER A 257 -10.04 3.41 20.04
CA SER A 257 -10.67 2.25 20.66
C SER A 257 -9.77 1.04 20.61
N THR A 258 -9.80 0.24 21.67
CA THR A 258 -9.22 -1.11 21.62
C THR A 258 -10.29 -2.14 21.32
N HIS A 259 -9.88 -3.40 21.11
CA HIS A 259 -10.83 -4.48 20.95
C HIS A 259 -11.26 -5.03 22.32
N ASP A 260 -12.45 -5.62 22.41
CA ASP A 260 -12.90 -6.27 23.64
C ASP A 260 -12.00 -7.49 23.95
N PRO A 261 -11.38 -7.57 25.15
CA PRO A 261 -10.47 -8.66 25.49
C PRO A 261 -11.12 -10.06 25.49
N THR A 262 -12.41 -10.14 25.78
CA THR A 262 -13.15 -11.41 25.80
C THR A 262 -13.43 -11.90 24.39
N LEU A 263 -13.82 -10.99 23.49
CA LEU A 263 -14.00 -11.29 22.07
C LEU A 263 -12.66 -11.68 21.43
N PHE A 264 -11.59 -10.93 21.71
CA PHE A 264 -10.25 -11.24 21.25
C PHE A 264 -9.81 -12.66 21.66
N ALA A 265 -9.90 -12.98 22.95
CA ALA A 265 -9.49 -14.28 23.48
C ALA A 265 -10.35 -15.46 22.98
N SER A 266 -11.59 -15.18 22.56
CA SER A 266 -12.50 -16.19 22.00
C SER A 266 -12.32 -16.42 20.49
N THR A 267 -11.49 -15.60 19.82
CA THR A 267 -11.25 -15.69 18.39
C THR A 267 -10.44 -16.95 18.07
N PRO A 268 -10.95 -17.85 17.20
CA PRO A 268 -10.21 -19.06 16.83
C PRO A 268 -8.91 -18.75 16.07
N GLY A 269 -7.85 -19.47 16.40
CA GLY A 269 -6.54 -19.34 15.75
C GLY A 269 -5.47 -18.89 16.73
N THR A 270 -4.42 -18.28 16.19
CA THR A 270 -3.37 -17.57 16.94
C THR A 270 -3.28 -16.15 16.37
N PRO A 271 -3.11 -15.10 17.20
CA PRO A 271 -2.88 -13.74 16.70
C PRO A 271 -1.68 -13.68 15.72
N PRO A 272 -1.64 -12.69 14.82
CA PRO A 272 -2.50 -11.52 14.82
C PRO A 272 -3.90 -11.74 14.20
N TYR A 273 -4.92 -11.10 14.78
CA TYR A 273 -6.32 -11.17 14.32
C TYR A 273 -6.80 -9.89 13.66
N GLN A 274 -7.79 -9.98 12.77
CA GLN A 274 -8.45 -8.81 12.20
C GLN A 274 -9.95 -8.84 12.52
N PHE A 275 -10.51 -7.67 12.80
CA PHE A 275 -11.91 -7.53 13.21
C PHE A 275 -12.64 -6.56 12.31
N ASP A 276 -13.88 -6.89 11.98
CA ASP A 276 -14.76 -6.02 11.20
C ASP A 276 -15.62 -5.17 12.13
N TYR A 277 -15.58 -3.87 11.92
CA TYR A 277 -16.44 -2.86 12.54
C TYR A 277 -17.40 -2.33 11.47
N ILE A 278 -18.67 -2.14 11.83
CA ILE A 278 -19.72 -1.73 10.89
C ILE A 278 -20.25 -0.36 11.31
N PHE A 279 -20.08 0.61 10.42
CA PHE A 279 -20.61 1.96 10.56
C PHE A 279 -21.94 2.02 9.81
N GLU A 280 -23.03 2.29 10.53
CA GLU A 280 -24.37 2.36 9.95
C GLU A 280 -24.93 3.78 10.02
N GLY A 281 -25.45 4.25 8.90
CA GLY A 281 -26.05 5.58 8.79
C GLY A 281 -25.88 6.15 7.38
N PRO A 282 -26.54 7.28 7.07
CA PRO A 282 -26.30 8.00 5.81
C PRO A 282 -24.81 8.26 5.63
N PHE A 283 -24.24 8.05 4.44
CA PHE A 283 -22.83 8.40 4.27
C PHE A 283 -22.63 9.92 4.44
N ASN A 284 -21.49 10.30 4.99
CA ASN A 284 -21.10 11.69 5.04
C ASN A 284 -20.71 12.17 3.62
N ASN A 285 -21.12 13.39 3.28
CA ASN A 285 -20.86 14.01 1.99
C ASN A 285 -20.79 15.53 2.12
N GLY A 286 -20.14 16.18 1.16
CA GLY A 286 -20.06 17.64 1.08
C GLY A 286 -18.99 18.19 2.00
N VAL A 287 -18.95 19.51 2.14
CA VAL A 287 -17.95 20.17 2.98
C VAL A 287 -18.20 19.85 4.46
N ILE A 288 -17.18 19.34 5.15
CA ILE A 288 -17.19 19.04 6.58
C ILE A 288 -16.08 19.84 7.24
N THR A 289 -16.44 20.74 8.15
CA THR A 289 -15.48 21.53 8.93
C THR A 289 -15.32 20.92 10.32
N VAL A 290 -14.07 20.81 10.76
CA VAL A 290 -13.69 20.27 12.07
C VAL A 290 -12.93 21.34 12.83
N PRO A 291 -13.40 21.76 14.02
CA PRO A 291 -12.66 22.71 14.82
C PRO A 291 -11.37 22.08 15.33
N VAL A 292 -10.26 22.82 15.20
CA VAL A 292 -8.96 22.48 15.76
C VAL A 292 -8.53 23.55 16.73
N TYR A 293 -7.76 23.15 17.74
CA TYR A 293 -7.45 23.96 18.90
C TYR A 293 -5.95 24.05 19.13
N ARG A 294 -5.57 25.15 19.79
CA ARG A 294 -4.25 25.40 20.34
C ARG A 294 -4.41 26.03 21.71
N ASN A 295 -3.57 25.65 22.66
CA ASN A 295 -3.55 26.21 24.00
C ASN A 295 -2.34 27.14 24.16
N ASP A 296 -2.53 28.44 23.94
CA ASP A 296 -1.49 29.48 24.00
C ASP A 296 -0.93 29.76 25.41
N SER A 297 -1.28 28.94 26.42
CA SER A 297 -0.66 28.97 27.75
C SER A 297 0.82 28.59 27.69
N TYR A 298 1.19 27.79 26.69
CA TYR A 298 2.56 27.48 26.30
C TYR A 298 2.65 27.58 24.78
N LEU A 299 3.83 27.91 24.24
CA LEU A 299 4.01 28.22 22.80
C LEU A 299 5.19 27.46 22.21
N LEU A 300 5.74 26.49 22.94
CA LEU A 300 6.89 25.71 22.52
C LEU A 300 6.57 24.21 22.51
N ASP A 301 5.28 23.85 22.58
CA ASP A 301 4.72 22.52 22.42
C ASP A 301 4.11 22.32 21.03
N ASN A 302 3.57 21.12 20.80
CA ASN A 302 2.80 20.79 19.62
C ASN A 302 1.29 20.94 19.91
N ASN A 303 0.57 21.58 19.00
CA ASN A 303 -0.87 21.82 19.17
C ASN A 303 -1.72 20.65 18.65
N TRP A 304 -1.60 19.49 19.30
CA TRP A 304 -2.20 18.24 18.80
C TRP A 304 -3.71 18.30 18.68
N ASN A 305 -4.23 17.73 17.59
CA ASN A 305 -5.65 17.58 17.32
C ASN A 305 -5.90 16.21 16.68
N PHE A 306 -6.86 15.46 17.24
CA PHE A 306 -7.22 14.14 16.73
C PHE A 306 -8.44 14.23 15.81
N ILE A 307 -8.19 14.10 14.51
CA ILE A 307 -9.22 14.19 13.46
C ILE A 307 -9.22 12.89 12.65
N GLY A 308 -10.05 12.80 11.61
CA GLY A 308 -10.03 11.64 10.73
C GLY A 308 -10.82 11.80 9.45
N ASN A 309 -10.64 10.87 8.52
CA ASN A 309 -11.33 10.93 7.22
C ASN A 309 -12.84 10.65 7.40
N PRO A 310 -13.72 11.65 7.13
CA PRO A 310 -15.14 11.52 7.36
C PRO A 310 -15.89 10.81 6.22
N TYR A 311 -15.26 10.47 5.10
CA TYR A 311 -15.97 10.00 3.91
C TYR A 311 -15.95 8.47 3.76
N PRO A 312 -16.94 7.88 3.07
CA PRO A 312 -16.95 6.45 2.69
C PRO A 312 -15.97 6.13 1.52
N SER A 313 -14.86 6.86 1.41
CA SER A 313 -13.80 6.68 0.42
C SER A 313 -12.49 7.18 0.99
N ALA A 314 -11.36 6.79 0.39
CA ALA A 314 -10.10 7.45 0.72
C ALA A 314 -10.10 8.93 0.28
N ILE A 315 -9.24 9.72 0.93
CA ILE A 315 -8.89 11.08 0.52
C ILE A 315 -7.41 11.20 0.19
N ASP A 316 -7.08 12.07 -0.75
CA ASP A 316 -5.71 12.40 -1.15
C ASP A 316 -5.08 13.38 -0.15
N VAL A 317 -3.90 13.02 0.38
CA VAL A 317 -3.18 13.82 1.39
C VAL A 317 -2.71 15.17 0.83
N ASN A 318 -2.30 15.24 -0.43
CA ASN A 318 -1.85 16.49 -1.03
C ASN A 318 -3.02 17.45 -1.24
N ALA A 319 -4.19 16.95 -1.66
CA ALA A 319 -5.40 17.75 -1.74
C ALA A 319 -5.83 18.25 -0.35
N PHE A 320 -5.72 17.40 0.68
CA PHE A 320 -5.98 17.79 2.06
C PHE A 320 -5.02 18.88 2.57
N PHE A 321 -3.72 18.76 2.31
CA PHE A 321 -2.73 19.79 2.67
C PHE A 321 -2.89 21.08 1.86
N ALA A 322 -3.23 20.99 0.58
CA ALA A 322 -3.49 22.18 -0.24
C ALA A 322 -4.67 23.01 0.28
N GLU A 323 -5.65 22.39 0.94
CA GLU A 323 -6.75 23.09 1.59
C GLU A 323 -6.36 23.59 3.00
N ASN A 324 -5.67 22.76 3.79
CA ASN A 324 -5.59 22.96 5.24
C ASN A 324 -4.23 23.38 5.79
N ALA A 325 -3.13 23.21 5.05
CA ALA A 325 -1.79 23.42 5.60
C ALA A 325 -1.24 24.83 5.34
N GLN A 326 -0.56 25.40 6.33
CA GLN A 326 0.32 26.55 6.15
C GLN A 326 1.71 26.10 5.66
N PRO A 327 2.41 26.91 4.84
CA PRO A 327 1.95 28.14 4.18
C PRO A 327 1.24 27.88 2.83
N LEU A 328 0.83 26.64 2.53
CA LEU A 328 0.25 26.28 1.24
C LEU A 328 -1.07 26.98 0.95
N ASN A 329 -1.92 27.10 1.97
CA ASN A 329 -3.13 27.91 1.95
C ASN A 329 -3.08 28.94 3.06
N ALA A 330 -3.25 30.22 2.72
CA ALA A 330 -3.28 31.30 3.70
C ALA A 330 -4.41 31.16 4.75
N ASN A 331 -5.48 30.43 4.41
CA ASN A 331 -6.59 30.12 5.33
C ASN A 331 -6.44 28.74 6.01
N GLY A 332 -5.35 28.00 5.73
CA GLY A 332 -5.12 26.69 6.33
C GLY A 332 -4.83 26.81 7.83
N ALA A 333 -5.28 25.83 8.62
CA ALA A 333 -5.18 25.84 10.08
C ALA A 333 -3.98 25.04 10.65
N MET A 334 -3.33 24.18 9.86
CA MET A 334 -2.37 23.19 10.38
C MET A 334 -0.96 23.28 9.78
N ASP A 335 0.03 22.64 10.42
CA ASP A 335 1.45 22.68 10.01
C ASP A 335 1.81 21.79 8.80
N GLY A 336 0.86 21.06 8.24
CA GLY A 336 1.08 20.24 7.04
C GLY A 336 1.80 18.92 7.29
N VAL A 337 1.63 18.35 8.49
CA VAL A 337 2.10 17.01 8.87
C VAL A 337 0.93 16.21 9.42
N ILE A 338 0.89 14.92 9.08
CA ILE A 338 -0.11 13.96 9.58
C ILE A 338 0.61 12.80 10.25
N HIS A 339 0.11 12.40 11.42
CA HIS A 339 0.61 11.27 12.19
C HIS A 339 -0.47 10.18 12.31
N PHE A 340 -0.19 9.00 11.78
CA PHE A 340 -1.03 7.82 11.89
C PHE A 340 -0.50 6.90 12.96
N TRP A 341 -1.39 6.48 13.85
CA TRP A 341 -1.04 5.51 14.88
C TRP A 341 -0.88 4.12 14.29
N SER A 342 0.29 3.51 14.48
CA SER A 342 0.55 2.13 14.03
C SER A 342 0.61 1.10 15.16
N HIS A 343 0.81 1.49 16.41
CA HIS A 343 0.96 0.56 17.54
C HIS A 343 1.98 -0.56 17.24
N ASP A 344 3.13 -0.18 16.70
CA ASP A 344 4.13 -1.13 16.18
C ASP A 344 4.84 -1.89 17.31
N THR A 345 4.90 -1.29 18.50
CA THR A 345 5.56 -1.87 19.66
C THR A 345 4.57 -2.17 20.79
N ASP A 346 4.93 -3.16 21.61
CA ASP A 346 4.22 -3.40 22.86
C ASP A 346 4.45 -2.23 23.83
N PRO A 347 3.45 -1.86 24.65
CA PRO A 347 3.64 -0.86 25.68
C PRO A 347 4.70 -1.32 26.69
N ASP A 348 5.62 -0.42 27.05
CA ASP A 348 6.76 -0.70 27.93
C ASP A 348 6.80 0.28 29.12
N ALA A 349 7.30 -0.17 30.26
CA ALA A 349 7.41 0.67 31.46
C ALA A 349 8.56 1.71 31.37
N ASN A 350 9.51 1.50 30.45
CA ASN A 350 10.59 2.43 30.16
C ASN A 350 10.16 3.51 29.15
N ASN A 351 9.03 3.33 28.46
CA ASN A 351 8.46 4.38 27.64
C ASN A 351 7.95 5.49 28.55
N ASN A 352 8.24 6.72 28.17
CA ASN A 352 7.81 7.89 28.91
C ASN A 352 6.31 8.14 28.71
N GLY A 353 5.63 8.66 29.72
CA GLY A 353 4.18 8.91 29.65
C GLY A 353 3.49 8.91 31.01
N ASN A 354 2.20 9.22 31.01
CA ASN A 354 1.42 9.41 32.23
C ASN A 354 0.87 8.11 32.86
N GLN A 355 1.29 6.94 32.39
CA GLN A 355 0.89 5.62 32.90
C GLN A 355 2.10 4.79 33.35
N ASN A 356 1.87 3.77 34.18
CA ASN A 356 2.94 2.84 34.59
C ASN A 356 3.59 2.07 33.41
N ILE A 357 2.86 1.94 32.30
CA ILE A 357 3.32 1.31 31.06
C ILE A 357 2.77 2.17 29.92
N ASN A 358 3.64 2.70 29.08
CA ASN A 358 3.30 3.66 28.04
C ASN A 358 3.62 3.10 26.65
N PHE A 359 2.96 3.64 25.63
CA PHE A 359 3.30 3.30 24.25
C PHE A 359 4.51 4.10 23.78
N ASP A 360 5.23 3.57 22.79
CA ASP A 360 6.36 4.29 22.20
C ASP A 360 5.82 5.43 21.31
N GLN A 361 6.31 6.65 21.52
CA GLN A 361 5.97 7.80 20.65
C GLN A 361 6.48 7.60 19.22
N GLY A 362 7.45 6.71 19.03
CA GLY A 362 7.95 6.24 17.76
C GLY A 362 6.94 5.41 16.93
N ASP A 363 5.81 5.01 17.51
CA ASP A 363 4.78 4.21 16.83
C ASP A 363 3.87 5.04 15.89
N TYR A 364 4.22 6.29 15.61
CA TYR A 364 3.52 7.11 14.62
C TYR A 364 4.18 7.02 13.24
N ALA A 365 3.46 6.47 12.27
CA ALA A 365 3.77 6.67 10.86
C ALA A 365 3.43 8.11 10.48
N THR A 366 4.38 8.83 9.86
CA THR A 366 4.25 10.26 9.64
C THR A 366 4.32 10.58 8.15
N ILE A 367 3.49 11.49 7.66
CA ILE A 367 3.55 12.00 6.27
C ILE A 367 3.47 13.52 6.23
N ASN A 368 4.23 14.11 5.32
CA ASN A 368 4.10 15.50 4.91
C ASN A 368 4.15 15.61 3.38
N THR A 369 4.24 16.84 2.87
CA THR A 369 4.27 17.12 1.42
C THR A 369 5.52 16.58 0.70
N VAL A 370 6.58 16.22 1.43
CA VAL A 370 7.82 15.66 0.88
C VAL A 370 7.72 14.14 0.77
N GLY A 371 7.08 13.48 1.73
CA GLY A 371 6.93 12.03 1.74
C GLY A 371 6.48 11.49 3.09
N GLY A 372 6.38 10.16 3.16
CA GLY A 372 6.00 9.42 4.36
C GLY A 372 7.15 8.60 4.94
N ILE A 373 7.23 8.53 6.26
CA ILE A 373 8.08 7.61 7.00
C ILE A 373 7.19 6.70 7.85
N GLY A 374 7.53 5.41 7.91
CA GLY A 374 6.93 4.47 8.83
C GLY A 374 7.30 4.75 10.29
N PRO A 375 6.70 4.02 11.25
CA PRO A 375 7.10 4.06 12.65
C PRO A 375 8.53 3.55 12.85
N SER A 376 9.07 3.73 14.06
CA SER A 376 10.44 3.40 14.49
C SER A 376 10.93 1.99 14.14
N ASN A 377 10.03 1.02 13.94
CA ASN A 377 10.37 -0.39 13.76
C ASN A 377 9.83 -1.00 12.46
N ASP A 378 10.14 -0.34 11.33
CA ASP A 378 10.01 -0.95 10.00
C ASP A 378 8.57 -1.09 9.49
N GLY A 379 7.62 -0.37 10.12
CA GLY A 379 6.24 -0.27 9.66
C GLY A 379 6.10 0.47 8.32
N GLN A 380 4.94 0.32 7.68
CA GLN A 380 4.73 0.89 6.34
C GLN A 380 4.69 2.42 6.36
N SER A 381 5.42 3.05 5.44
CA SER A 381 5.25 4.48 5.17
C SER A 381 3.86 4.77 4.60
N PRO A 382 3.22 5.90 4.98
CA PRO A 382 1.97 6.33 4.35
C PRO A 382 2.12 6.54 2.84
N ASN A 383 1.13 6.07 2.09
CA ASN A 383 1.15 6.04 0.61
C ASN A 383 0.55 7.30 -0.04
N GLY A 384 0.29 8.35 0.74
CA GLY A 384 -0.32 9.59 0.27
C GLY A 384 -1.85 9.59 0.27
N PHE A 385 -2.50 8.56 0.82
CA PHE A 385 -3.95 8.49 0.95
C PHE A 385 -4.37 8.16 2.38
N ILE A 386 -5.51 8.72 2.81
CA ILE A 386 -6.11 8.43 4.11
C ILE A 386 -7.37 7.61 3.85
N PRO A 387 -7.43 6.33 4.20
CA PRO A 387 -8.61 5.52 3.94
C PRO A 387 -9.81 5.97 4.78
N SER A 388 -10.99 5.59 4.31
CA SER A 388 -12.29 5.85 4.93
C SER A 388 -12.28 5.45 6.41
N GLY A 389 -12.68 6.37 7.28
CA GLY A 389 -12.81 6.13 8.72
C GLY A 389 -11.48 6.01 9.48
N GLN A 390 -10.33 6.32 8.88
CA GLN A 390 -9.03 6.37 9.59
C GLN A 390 -8.93 7.65 10.41
N GLY A 391 -8.64 7.52 11.70
CA GLY A 391 -8.25 8.63 12.57
C GLY A 391 -6.75 8.91 12.49
N PHE A 392 -6.35 10.17 12.66
CA PHE A 392 -4.96 10.63 12.62
C PHE A 392 -4.78 11.94 13.38
N PHE A 393 -3.56 12.21 13.84
CA PHE A 393 -3.20 13.46 14.50
C PHE A 393 -2.64 14.50 13.52
N VAL A 394 -2.97 15.75 13.80
CA VAL A 394 -2.42 16.96 13.15
C VAL A 394 -2.12 18.01 14.22
N ALA A 395 -1.23 18.96 13.93
CA ALA A 395 -0.99 20.11 14.79
C ALA A 395 -1.62 21.38 14.22
N MET A 396 -2.32 22.17 15.05
CA MET A 396 -2.74 23.53 14.68
C MET A 396 -1.50 24.43 14.62
N SER A 397 -1.30 25.12 13.49
CA SER A 397 -0.08 25.87 13.25
C SER A 397 0.00 27.14 14.10
N ASP A 398 1.18 27.41 14.66
CA ASP A 398 1.38 28.63 15.46
C ASP A 398 1.31 29.92 14.64
N ALA A 399 1.52 29.82 13.34
CA ALA A 399 1.48 30.93 12.40
C ALA A 399 0.05 31.36 12.05
N VAL A 400 -0.97 30.57 12.41
CA VAL A 400 -2.36 30.83 12.05
C VAL A 400 -2.95 31.91 12.93
N THR A 401 -3.68 32.83 12.30
CA THR A 401 -4.56 33.74 13.04
C THR A 401 -5.85 32.98 13.36
N PRO A 402 -6.17 32.71 14.63
CA PRO A 402 -7.33 31.90 14.99
C PRO A 402 -8.65 32.60 14.65
N THR A 403 -9.64 31.80 14.28
CA THR A 403 -11.02 32.27 14.02
C THR A 403 -11.70 32.73 15.30
N THR A 404 -11.46 32.03 16.41
CA THR A 404 -11.98 32.38 17.74
C THR A 404 -10.90 32.22 18.81
N VAL A 405 -10.93 33.07 19.84
CA VAL A 405 -10.06 32.96 21.03
C VAL A 405 -10.91 33.08 22.28
N SER A 406 -10.72 32.16 23.23
CA SER A 406 -11.38 32.15 24.54
C SER A 406 -10.35 31.89 25.64
N GLY A 407 -9.90 32.95 26.30
CA GLY A 407 -8.76 32.86 27.23
C GLY A 407 -7.50 32.54 26.44
N ASP A 408 -6.76 31.53 26.88
CA ASP A 408 -5.56 31.04 26.20
C ASP A 408 -5.89 30.00 25.10
N ILE A 409 -7.16 29.64 24.93
CA ILE A 409 -7.57 28.67 23.91
C ILE A 409 -7.88 29.39 22.59
N ALA A 410 -7.12 29.06 21.57
CA ALA A 410 -7.31 29.46 20.19
C ALA A 410 -8.04 28.36 19.40
N THR A 411 -8.87 28.76 18.43
CA THR A 411 -9.63 27.84 17.58
C THR A 411 -9.58 28.26 16.11
N SER A 412 -9.38 27.29 15.23
CA SER A 412 -9.52 27.42 13.78
C SER A 412 -10.26 26.19 13.22
N GLU A 413 -10.37 26.07 11.90
CA GLU A 413 -11.10 24.97 11.25
C GLU A 413 -10.22 24.24 10.22
N VAL A 414 -10.29 22.91 10.25
CA VAL A 414 -9.84 22.03 9.17
C VAL A 414 -11.04 21.67 8.31
N VAL A 415 -10.88 21.73 6.99
CA VAL A 415 -11.93 21.53 5.99
C VAL A 415 -11.68 20.23 5.23
N PHE A 416 -12.67 19.35 5.22
CA PHE A 416 -12.76 18.24 4.27
C PHE A 416 -13.76 18.64 3.18
N ASN A 417 -13.48 18.31 1.91
CA ASN A 417 -14.42 18.51 0.80
C ASN A 417 -14.36 17.34 -0.21
N ASN A 418 -15.35 17.27 -1.10
CA ASN A 418 -15.47 16.15 -2.03
C ASN A 418 -14.36 16.09 -3.08
N SER A 419 -13.67 17.21 -3.36
CA SER A 419 -12.56 17.23 -4.30
C SER A 419 -11.34 16.44 -3.83
N MET A 420 -11.24 16.15 -2.53
CA MET A 420 -10.17 15.33 -1.94
C MET A 420 -10.38 13.83 -2.17
N ARG A 421 -11.60 13.39 -2.51
CA ARG A 421 -12.00 11.98 -2.53
C ARG A 421 -11.48 11.23 -3.76
N VAL A 422 -10.98 10.02 -3.55
CA VAL A 422 -10.44 9.15 -4.61
C VAL A 422 -11.16 7.80 -4.65
N THR A 423 -11.20 7.19 -5.84
CA THR A 423 -11.88 5.91 -6.07
C THR A 423 -11.08 4.70 -5.56
N GLY A 424 -9.74 4.77 -5.64
CA GLY A 424 -8.82 3.73 -5.16
C GLY A 424 -8.14 4.08 -3.83
N ASN A 425 -7.10 3.31 -3.48
CA ASN A 425 -6.22 3.53 -2.32
C ASN A 425 -6.94 3.60 -0.95
N ASN A 426 -8.12 2.98 -0.86
CA ASN A 426 -8.87 2.84 0.38
C ASN A 426 -8.43 1.64 1.22
N ASN A 427 -7.14 1.28 1.16
CA ASN A 427 -6.61 0.00 1.64
C ASN A 427 -5.48 0.09 2.67
N GLN A 428 -4.86 1.26 2.90
CA GLN A 428 -3.79 1.42 3.89
C GLN A 428 -4.34 1.95 5.23
N PHE A 429 -5.18 1.14 5.89
CA PHE A 429 -5.68 1.46 7.22
C PHE A 429 -4.56 1.18 8.24
N PHE A 430 -4.12 2.21 8.95
CA PHE A 430 -2.92 2.16 9.77
C PHE A 430 -3.09 1.31 11.03
N ARG A 431 -1.94 0.74 11.44
CA ARG A 431 -1.64 -0.40 12.33
C ARG A 431 -1.12 -1.69 11.68
N ASN A 432 -0.48 -1.57 10.51
CA ASN A 432 0.33 -2.67 9.95
C ASN A 432 1.77 -2.57 10.48
N PRO A 433 2.26 -3.51 11.32
CA PRO A 433 3.64 -3.94 11.15
C PRO A 433 3.73 -4.46 9.72
N ASN A 434 4.74 -4.00 9.00
CA ASN A 434 4.86 -4.27 7.59
C ASN A 434 4.82 -5.79 7.30
N PRO A 435 4.12 -6.27 6.25
CA PRO A 435 4.27 -7.63 5.74
C PRO A 435 5.66 -7.89 5.11
N ASP A 436 6.63 -6.97 5.24
CA ASP A 436 7.99 -7.18 4.76
C ASP A 436 8.55 -8.48 5.31
N ASN A 437 9.05 -9.28 4.38
CA ASN A 437 9.57 -10.59 4.71
C ASN A 437 11.03 -10.41 5.08
N LYS A 438 11.38 -10.75 6.33
CA LYS A 438 12.76 -10.70 6.80
C LYS A 438 13.21 -12.04 7.31
N LEU A 439 14.41 -12.42 6.89
CA LEU A 439 15.07 -13.67 7.25
C LEU A 439 16.43 -13.35 7.88
N TRP A 440 16.56 -13.60 9.18
CA TRP A 440 17.85 -13.52 9.86
C TRP A 440 18.47 -14.92 9.96
N ILE A 441 19.71 -15.05 9.51
CA ILE A 441 20.46 -16.31 9.55
C ILE A 441 21.70 -16.15 10.41
N ASN A 442 21.86 -17.06 11.37
CA ASN A 442 23.06 -17.20 12.19
C ASN A 442 24.01 -18.24 11.61
N LEU A 443 25.29 -18.00 11.81
CA LEU A 443 26.37 -18.96 11.77
C LEU A 443 27.03 -18.98 13.15
N THR A 444 27.01 -20.12 13.82
CA THR A 444 27.74 -20.33 15.08
C THR A 444 28.72 -21.49 14.97
N SER A 445 29.58 -21.68 15.96
CA SER A 445 30.47 -22.83 16.05
C SER A 445 30.63 -23.36 17.47
N ASP A 446 31.18 -24.57 17.59
CA ASP A 446 31.53 -25.20 18.86
C ASP A 446 32.70 -24.53 19.61
N ASP A 447 33.48 -23.69 18.94
CA ASP A 447 34.53 -22.85 19.55
C ASP A 447 34.11 -21.40 19.82
N GLY A 448 32.81 -21.08 19.67
CA GLY A 448 32.22 -19.82 20.10
C GLY A 448 32.21 -18.69 19.06
N ILE A 449 32.40 -19.00 17.78
CA ILE A 449 32.21 -18.04 16.69
C ILE A 449 30.72 -17.69 16.57
N PHE A 450 30.46 -16.43 16.24
CA PHE A 450 29.13 -15.94 15.88
C PHE A 450 29.21 -14.99 14.67
N SER A 451 28.33 -15.21 13.68
CA SER A 451 28.13 -14.31 12.55
C SER A 451 26.67 -14.34 12.11
N GLN A 452 26.03 -13.19 11.95
CA GLN A 452 24.62 -13.10 11.55
C GLN A 452 24.46 -12.22 10.31
N ILE A 453 23.54 -12.60 9.42
CA ILE A 453 23.09 -11.79 8.28
C ILE A 453 21.58 -11.57 8.31
N LEU A 454 21.12 -10.56 7.59
CA LEU A 454 19.70 -10.27 7.32
C LEU A 454 19.44 -10.20 5.82
N ILE A 455 18.39 -10.87 5.37
CA ILE A 455 17.77 -10.69 4.06
C ILE A 455 16.39 -10.05 4.26
N GLY A 456 16.17 -8.87 3.70
CA GLY A 456 14.90 -8.16 3.78
C GLY A 456 14.26 -7.98 2.40
N TYR A 457 12.98 -8.34 2.27
CA TYR A 457 12.18 -8.07 1.08
C TYR A 457 11.40 -6.78 1.32
N VAL A 458 11.85 -5.69 0.68
CA VAL A 458 11.34 -4.33 0.89
C VAL A 458 10.90 -3.72 -0.43
N ASN A 459 9.94 -2.80 -0.38
CA ASN A 459 9.56 -2.03 -1.55
C ASN A 459 10.73 -1.12 -1.96
N ASP A 460 10.87 -0.85 -3.26
CA ASP A 460 11.93 -0.04 -3.87
C ASP A 460 13.36 -0.65 -3.89
N ALA A 461 13.57 -1.85 -3.35
CA ALA A 461 14.79 -2.63 -3.61
C ALA A 461 14.77 -3.22 -5.03
N THR A 462 15.95 -3.47 -5.59
CA THR A 462 16.16 -4.14 -6.87
C THR A 462 16.91 -5.46 -6.66
N ALA A 463 17.15 -6.21 -7.74
CA ALA A 463 18.04 -7.36 -7.69
C ALA A 463 19.54 -6.97 -7.59
N GLY A 464 19.86 -5.68 -7.73
CA GLY A 464 21.21 -5.14 -7.69
C GLY A 464 21.57 -4.52 -6.34
N TYR A 465 22.72 -3.85 -6.28
CA TYR A 465 23.14 -3.12 -5.08
C TYR A 465 22.50 -1.73 -5.05
N ASP A 466 21.61 -1.51 -4.08
CA ASP A 466 20.78 -0.30 -3.95
C ASP A 466 21.39 0.77 -3.02
N GLY A 467 22.66 0.59 -2.66
CA GLY A 467 23.39 1.51 -1.80
C GLY A 467 23.19 1.23 -0.31
N ASN A 468 23.96 1.92 0.52
CA ASN A 468 24.02 1.67 1.98
C ASN A 468 22.72 1.91 2.75
N TYR A 469 21.70 2.46 2.09
CA TYR A 469 20.37 2.67 2.67
C TYR A 469 19.55 1.37 2.69
N ILE A 470 19.77 0.47 1.73
CA ILE A 470 19.04 -0.80 1.57
C ILE A 470 19.97 -2.00 1.80
N ASP A 471 21.21 -1.94 1.30
CA ASP A 471 22.20 -3.00 1.45
C ASP A 471 23.37 -2.57 2.34
N ALA A 472 23.78 -3.40 3.29
CA ALA A 472 24.95 -3.12 4.12
C ALA A 472 26.11 -4.05 3.77
N PRO A 473 27.21 -3.55 3.19
CA PRO A 473 28.43 -4.34 3.03
C PRO A 473 28.98 -4.77 4.41
N ARG A 474 29.37 -6.03 4.53
CA ARG A 474 29.99 -6.57 5.73
C ARG A 474 31.36 -5.94 5.96
N HIS A 475 31.61 -5.52 7.18
CA HIS A 475 32.92 -5.06 7.61
C HIS A 475 33.95 -6.20 7.56
N LEU A 476 35.04 -5.99 6.81
CA LEU A 476 36.12 -6.97 6.59
C LEU A 476 37.34 -6.73 7.50
N GLY A 477 37.08 -6.43 8.78
CA GLY A 477 38.15 -6.23 9.77
C GLY A 477 39.03 -7.48 9.91
N THR A 478 40.35 -7.30 10.08
CA THR A 478 41.36 -8.37 10.09
C THR A 478 41.25 -9.35 11.26
N ASP A 479 40.46 -9.02 12.27
CA ASP A 479 40.43 -9.67 13.58
C ASP A 479 39.32 -10.73 13.65
N ILE A 480 38.58 -10.92 12.55
CA ILE A 480 37.43 -11.83 12.44
C ILE A 480 37.87 -13.08 11.69
N SER A 481 37.91 -14.21 12.40
CA SER A 481 38.34 -15.51 11.87
C SER A 481 37.33 -16.15 10.91
N THR A 482 36.03 -15.95 11.13
CA THR A 482 34.96 -16.52 10.29
C THR A 482 33.83 -15.53 10.03
N ARG A 483 33.25 -15.54 8.82
CA ARG A 483 32.17 -14.63 8.39
C ARG A 483 31.12 -15.39 7.57
N LEU A 484 29.85 -15.13 7.86
CA LEU A 484 28.71 -15.43 6.99
C LEU A 484 28.28 -14.16 6.25
N TYR A 485 27.96 -14.25 4.96
CA TYR A 485 27.49 -13.12 4.17
C TYR A 485 26.56 -13.59 3.05
N SER A 486 25.76 -12.69 2.50
CA SER A 486 25.06 -12.91 1.23
C SER A 486 25.78 -12.19 0.09
N SER A 487 25.42 -12.54 -1.14
CA SER A 487 25.92 -11.91 -2.36
C SER A 487 24.79 -11.30 -3.19
N ILE A 488 25.17 -10.27 -3.94
CA ILE A 488 24.31 -9.60 -4.93
C ILE A 488 24.96 -9.86 -6.29
N GLU A 489 24.15 -10.17 -7.30
CA GLU A 489 24.63 -10.38 -8.67
C GLU A 489 25.41 -9.14 -9.16
N ASP A 490 26.49 -9.37 -9.91
CA ASP A 490 27.40 -8.32 -10.41
C ASP A 490 28.09 -7.44 -9.34
N SER A 491 28.01 -7.82 -8.05
CA SER A 491 28.74 -7.16 -6.96
C SER A 491 29.89 -8.02 -6.45
N THR A 492 31.06 -7.41 -6.25
CA THR A 492 32.21 -8.06 -5.59
C THR A 492 32.20 -7.88 -4.07
N LYS A 493 31.20 -7.17 -3.52
CA LYS A 493 31.05 -6.93 -2.09
C LYS A 493 30.34 -8.11 -1.41
N LYS A 494 30.60 -8.27 -0.12
CA LYS A 494 29.95 -9.23 0.77
C LYS A 494 28.98 -8.47 1.65
N PHE A 495 27.76 -8.96 1.82
CA PHE A 495 26.71 -8.21 2.52
C PHE A 495 26.39 -8.83 3.88
N VAL A 496 26.22 -7.96 4.89
CA VAL A 496 25.67 -8.33 6.21
C VAL A 496 24.16 -8.09 6.25
N ILE A 497 23.67 -7.13 5.47
CA ILE A 497 22.26 -6.90 5.20
C ILE A 497 22.10 -6.80 3.68
N GLN A 498 21.14 -7.52 3.12
CA GLN A 498 20.77 -7.42 1.72
C GLN A 498 19.28 -7.13 1.60
N GLY A 499 18.95 -6.06 0.89
CA GLY A 499 17.59 -5.78 0.48
C GLY A 499 17.29 -6.46 -0.85
N LYS A 500 16.06 -6.93 -1.01
CA LYS A 500 15.56 -7.56 -2.24
C LYS A 500 14.16 -7.06 -2.53
N ALA A 501 13.78 -7.02 -3.80
CA ALA A 501 12.46 -6.56 -4.20
C ALA A 501 11.37 -7.50 -3.65
N THR A 502 10.27 -6.95 -3.12
CA THR A 502 9.11 -7.74 -2.67
C THR A 502 8.53 -8.63 -3.78
N THR A 503 8.69 -8.24 -5.05
CA THR A 503 8.27 -9.01 -6.23
C THR A 503 9.08 -10.27 -6.49
N ASP A 504 10.30 -10.36 -5.94
CA ASP A 504 11.18 -11.53 -6.14
C ASP A 504 10.80 -12.68 -5.20
N LEU A 505 10.06 -12.39 -4.13
CA LEU A 505 9.72 -13.38 -3.12
C LEU A 505 8.69 -14.39 -3.62
N SER A 506 9.17 -15.59 -3.92
CA SER A 506 8.36 -16.72 -4.39
C SER A 506 8.96 -18.05 -3.95
N LEU A 507 8.26 -19.17 -4.18
CA LEU A 507 8.79 -20.51 -3.88
C LEU A 507 10.03 -20.88 -4.73
N ASP A 508 10.22 -20.19 -5.86
CA ASP A 508 11.35 -20.38 -6.77
C ASP A 508 12.57 -19.53 -6.39
N GLU A 509 12.45 -18.71 -5.34
CA GLU A 509 13.49 -17.78 -4.94
C GLU A 509 14.73 -18.49 -4.38
N ILE A 510 15.91 -17.99 -4.76
CA ILE A 510 17.21 -18.53 -4.37
C ILE A 510 18.06 -17.39 -3.80
N ILE A 511 18.53 -17.57 -2.57
CA ILE A 511 19.41 -16.59 -1.90
C ILE A 511 20.80 -17.21 -1.71
N PRO A 512 21.81 -16.79 -2.48
CA PRO A 512 23.17 -17.31 -2.34
C PRO A 512 23.84 -16.80 -1.07
N LEU A 513 24.47 -17.72 -0.32
CA LEU A 513 25.21 -17.43 0.90
C LEU A 513 26.69 -17.84 0.75
N GLY A 514 27.57 -16.98 1.25
CA GLY A 514 28.99 -17.24 1.33
C GLY A 514 29.50 -17.37 2.76
N ILE A 515 30.47 -18.24 2.96
CA ILE A 515 31.23 -18.38 4.19
C ILE A 515 32.72 -18.19 3.93
N SER A 516 33.40 -17.44 4.79
CA SER A 516 34.87 -17.38 4.81
C SER A 516 35.39 -17.71 6.20
N THR A 517 36.37 -18.60 6.31
CA THR A 517 37.03 -18.93 7.58
C THR A 517 38.54 -19.06 7.42
N THR A 518 39.30 -18.57 8.40
CA THR A 518 40.76 -18.73 8.49
C THR A 518 41.17 -19.81 9.49
N LEU A 519 40.21 -20.54 10.06
CA LEU A 519 40.49 -21.60 11.03
C LEU A 519 40.91 -22.89 10.33
N GLU A 520 42.11 -23.37 10.62
CA GLU A 520 42.63 -24.65 10.09
C GLU A 520 42.26 -25.85 10.99
N SER A 521 41.73 -25.61 12.18
CA SER A 521 41.32 -26.67 13.11
C SER A 521 39.93 -27.22 12.75
N PRO A 522 39.66 -28.53 12.96
CA PRO A 522 38.32 -29.09 12.77
C PRO A 522 37.31 -28.36 13.66
N THR A 523 36.47 -27.54 13.05
CA THR A 523 35.45 -26.70 13.70
C THR A 523 34.09 -27.13 13.19
N ILE A 524 33.14 -27.37 14.09
CA ILE A 524 31.76 -27.69 13.73
C ILE A 524 30.99 -26.38 13.70
N TYR A 525 30.53 -26.02 12.51
CA TYR A 525 29.69 -24.86 12.28
C TYR A 525 28.21 -25.24 12.25
N ASN A 526 27.37 -24.29 12.62
CA ASN A 526 25.92 -24.42 12.66
C ASN A 526 25.28 -23.22 11.95
N ILE A 527 24.44 -23.49 10.95
CA ILE A 527 23.57 -22.48 10.32
C ILE A 527 22.15 -22.65 10.86
N SER A 528 21.57 -21.56 11.35
CA SER A 528 20.23 -21.55 11.96
C SER A 528 19.45 -20.30 11.60
N ILE A 529 18.13 -20.39 11.64
CA ILE A 529 17.24 -19.23 11.55
C ILE A 529 17.24 -18.55 12.91
N ALA A 530 17.65 -17.28 12.95
CA ALA A 530 17.60 -16.49 14.17
C ALA A 530 16.20 -15.91 14.42
N GLN A 531 15.56 -15.43 13.35
CA GLN A 531 14.27 -14.76 13.37
C GLN A 531 13.62 -14.77 11.98
N LEU A 532 12.28 -14.76 11.94
CA LEU A 532 11.46 -14.62 10.74
C LEU A 532 10.44 -13.49 10.93
N GLN A 533 10.16 -12.75 9.86
CA GLN A 533 9.05 -11.82 9.75
C GLN A 533 8.39 -11.98 8.37
N GLY A 534 7.10 -11.69 8.27
CA GLY A 534 6.34 -11.75 7.02
C GLY A 534 5.69 -13.11 6.78
N GLN A 535 4.49 -13.09 6.19
CA GLN A 535 3.64 -14.27 6.06
C GLN A 535 4.28 -15.36 5.18
N PHE A 536 4.92 -14.98 4.07
CA PHE A 536 5.52 -15.96 3.16
C PHE A 536 6.62 -16.77 3.86
N LEU A 537 7.51 -16.10 4.62
CA LEU A 537 8.58 -16.79 5.34
C LEU A 537 8.05 -17.64 6.51
N ASN A 538 6.91 -17.28 7.11
CA ASN A 538 6.29 -18.05 8.17
C ASN A 538 5.54 -19.29 7.64
N ASP A 539 4.82 -19.15 6.52
CA ASP A 539 3.97 -20.20 5.95
C ASP A 539 4.76 -21.26 5.15
N ASN A 540 5.90 -20.88 4.55
CA ASN A 540 6.67 -21.78 3.68
C ASN A 540 7.88 -22.39 4.39
N SER A 541 8.29 -23.59 3.98
CA SER A 541 9.53 -24.20 4.46
C SER A 541 10.75 -23.40 3.99
N ILE A 542 11.80 -23.37 4.81
CA ILE A 542 13.05 -22.67 4.50
C ILE A 542 14.17 -23.69 4.58
N TYR A 543 14.80 -23.95 3.45
CA TYR A 543 15.87 -24.94 3.36
C TYR A 543 17.22 -24.27 3.15
N ILE A 544 18.25 -24.85 3.75
CA ILE A 544 19.64 -24.63 3.33
C ILE A 544 20.03 -25.76 2.37
N LYS A 545 20.56 -25.40 1.22
CA LYS A 545 21.13 -26.32 0.24
C LYS A 545 22.65 -26.20 0.29
N ASP A 546 23.33 -27.32 0.59
CA ASP A 546 24.79 -27.43 0.59
C ASP A 546 25.25 -28.11 -0.70
N ASN A 547 25.73 -27.31 -1.65
CA ASN A 547 26.18 -27.75 -2.96
C ASN A 547 27.46 -28.62 -2.89
N LEU A 548 28.22 -28.58 -1.78
CA LEU A 548 29.39 -29.45 -1.61
C LEU A 548 29.00 -30.88 -1.24
N LEU A 549 27.98 -31.01 -0.37
CA LEU A 549 27.51 -32.31 0.12
C LEU A 549 26.31 -32.84 -0.67
N ASP A 550 25.73 -32.04 -1.56
CA ASP A 550 24.50 -32.33 -2.31
C ASP A 550 23.34 -32.65 -1.36
N THR A 551 23.20 -31.86 -0.29
CA THR A 551 22.19 -32.01 0.75
C THR A 551 21.28 -30.81 0.83
N ILE A 552 20.00 -31.06 1.12
CA ILE A 552 18.99 -30.03 1.40
C ILE A 552 18.46 -30.31 2.80
N HIS A 553 18.43 -29.29 3.65
CA HIS A 553 18.04 -29.42 5.05
C HIS A 553 17.05 -28.33 5.44
N ASN A 554 15.94 -28.71 6.09
CA ASN A 554 14.92 -27.78 6.53
C ASN A 554 15.35 -27.06 7.82
N LEU A 555 15.67 -25.78 7.72
CA LEU A 555 16.14 -24.96 8.84
C LEU A 555 15.05 -24.68 9.89
N LYS A 556 13.78 -24.91 9.57
CA LYS A 556 12.68 -24.79 10.54
C LYS A 556 12.55 -26.03 11.44
N GLU A 557 13.08 -27.18 11.03
CA GLU A 557 13.02 -28.41 11.82
C GLU A 557 14.18 -28.52 12.80
N SER A 558 15.38 -28.16 12.35
CA SER A 558 16.57 -28.04 13.19
C SER A 558 17.64 -27.21 12.50
N ASP A 559 18.66 -26.83 13.25
CA ASP A 559 19.86 -26.23 12.67
C ASP A 559 20.62 -27.19 11.74
N TYR A 560 21.36 -26.64 10.79
CA TYR A 560 22.23 -27.39 9.88
C TYR A 560 23.68 -27.37 10.35
N ASN A 561 24.25 -28.54 10.61
CA ASN A 561 25.62 -28.67 11.12
C ASN A 561 26.58 -29.16 10.03
N PHE A 562 27.75 -28.53 9.93
CA PHE A 562 28.76 -28.89 8.93
C PHE A 562 30.17 -28.56 9.40
N THR A 563 31.17 -29.09 8.69
CA THR A 563 32.57 -28.69 8.84
C THR A 563 33.05 -27.97 7.57
N SER A 564 34.08 -27.14 7.71
CA SER A 564 34.71 -26.43 6.60
C SER A 564 36.22 -26.42 6.76
N GLU A 565 36.95 -26.51 5.64
CA GLU A 565 38.37 -26.16 5.61
C GLU A 565 38.54 -24.64 5.68
N ALA A 566 39.76 -24.18 5.99
CA ALA A 566 40.13 -22.78 5.89
C ALA A 566 40.04 -22.31 4.43
N GLY A 567 39.29 -21.24 4.18
CA GLY A 567 39.06 -20.74 2.84
C GLY A 567 37.83 -19.86 2.73
N GLU A 568 37.48 -19.55 1.49
CA GLU A 568 36.30 -18.79 1.12
C GLU A 568 35.45 -19.61 0.15
N PHE A 569 34.17 -19.77 0.49
CA PHE A 569 33.23 -20.62 -0.24
C PHE A 569 31.97 -19.80 -0.53
N ASN A 570 31.88 -19.30 -1.77
CA ASN A 570 30.79 -18.42 -2.21
C ASN A 570 29.61 -19.19 -2.83
N ASP A 571 29.86 -20.40 -3.33
CA ASP A 571 28.88 -21.19 -4.09
C ASP A 571 28.41 -22.43 -3.32
N ARG A 572 28.80 -22.56 -2.05
CA ARG A 572 28.49 -23.74 -1.24
C ARG A 572 27.05 -23.73 -0.74
N PHE A 573 26.50 -22.58 -0.38
CA PHE A 573 25.25 -22.49 0.35
C PHE A 573 24.21 -21.63 -0.36
N GLU A 574 22.98 -22.11 -0.42
CA GLU A 574 21.82 -21.38 -0.91
C GLU A 574 20.66 -21.55 0.06
N ILE A 575 19.92 -20.48 0.34
CA ILE A 575 18.57 -20.61 0.91
C ILE A 575 17.57 -20.80 -0.23
N VAL A 576 16.71 -21.80 -0.10
CA VAL A 576 15.64 -22.12 -1.05
C VAL A 576 14.34 -22.43 -0.31
N PHE A 577 13.20 -22.25 -0.97
CA PHE A 577 11.87 -22.45 -0.36
C PHE A 577 11.17 -23.74 -0.80
N GLN A 578 11.83 -24.57 -1.61
CA GLN A 578 11.36 -25.89 -2.04
C GLN A 578 12.52 -26.86 -2.21
N GLU A 579 12.30 -28.15 -1.94
CA GLU A 579 13.31 -29.22 -2.10
C GLU A 579 13.72 -29.44 -3.56
N SER A 580 12.85 -29.03 -4.49
CA SER A 580 13.06 -29.17 -5.92
C SER A 580 13.44 -27.82 -6.52
N ALA A 581 14.67 -27.36 -6.33
CA ALA A 581 15.20 -26.36 -7.25
C ALA A 581 15.13 -26.98 -8.65
N LEU A 582 14.38 -26.37 -9.58
CA LEU A 582 14.48 -26.69 -11.00
C LEU A 582 15.95 -26.53 -11.36
N ASN A 583 16.61 -27.67 -11.42
CA ASN A 583 18.05 -27.74 -11.56
C ASN A 583 18.37 -27.17 -12.95
N ILE A 584 18.71 -25.89 -13.02
CA ILE A 584 19.47 -25.31 -14.13
C ILE A 584 20.94 -25.71 -13.98
N ASN A 585 21.20 -26.95 -13.55
CA ASN A 585 22.23 -27.70 -14.22
C ASN A 585 21.82 -27.71 -15.70
N THR A 586 22.30 -26.72 -16.46
CA THR A 586 22.79 -27.01 -17.80
C THR A 586 23.77 -28.15 -17.62
N ILE A 587 23.26 -29.38 -17.59
CA ILE A 587 24.06 -30.57 -17.83
C ILE A 587 24.75 -30.23 -19.13
N GLU A 588 26.07 -30.08 -19.09
CA GLU A 588 26.84 -29.85 -20.29
C GLU A 588 26.78 -31.16 -21.07
N ILE A 589 25.78 -31.29 -21.95
CA ILE A 589 25.57 -32.53 -22.69
C ILE A 589 26.51 -32.52 -23.88
N GLY A 590 27.56 -33.32 -23.76
CA GLY A 590 28.58 -33.47 -24.77
C GLY A 590 28.15 -34.44 -25.87
N SER A 591 28.92 -34.47 -26.96
CA SER A 591 28.74 -35.46 -28.03
C SER A 591 28.88 -36.93 -27.56
N SER A 592 29.42 -37.17 -26.37
CA SER A 592 29.51 -38.48 -25.71
C SER A 592 28.18 -39.02 -25.22
N ASP A 593 27.21 -38.16 -24.90
CA ASP A 593 25.91 -38.56 -24.34
C ASP A 593 24.92 -39.04 -25.42
N LEU A 594 25.11 -38.59 -26.67
CA LEU A 594 24.36 -39.04 -27.83
C LEU A 594 25.03 -40.25 -28.47
N SER A 595 24.35 -41.40 -28.48
CA SER A 595 24.76 -42.60 -29.23
C SER A 595 23.99 -42.67 -30.55
N ILE A 596 24.71 -42.94 -31.66
CA ILE A 596 24.12 -43.16 -32.98
C ILE A 596 24.59 -44.52 -33.48
N VAL A 597 23.67 -45.47 -33.63
CA VAL A 597 23.98 -46.85 -34.00
C VAL A 597 23.11 -47.28 -35.16
N GLU A 598 23.73 -47.81 -36.21
CA GLU A 598 23.00 -48.46 -37.29
C GLU A 598 22.68 -49.91 -36.89
N LEU A 599 21.39 -50.25 -36.93
CA LEU A 599 20.85 -51.56 -36.59
C LEU A 599 21.05 -52.56 -37.74
N ASN A 600 20.90 -53.85 -37.43
CA ASN A 600 21.11 -54.93 -38.41
C ASN A 600 20.19 -54.87 -39.62
N ASP A 601 19.03 -54.22 -39.49
CA ASP A 601 18.04 -54.02 -40.56
C ASP A 601 18.24 -52.73 -41.36
N GLY A 602 19.30 -51.96 -41.09
CA GLY A 602 19.65 -50.72 -41.78
C GLY A 602 19.01 -49.45 -41.20
N ARG A 603 18.12 -49.55 -40.21
CA ARG A 603 17.61 -48.37 -39.49
C ARG A 603 18.68 -47.80 -38.55
N VAL A 604 18.56 -46.53 -38.21
CA VAL A 604 19.52 -45.84 -37.34
C VAL A 604 18.84 -45.44 -36.04
N GLU A 605 19.38 -45.91 -34.93
CA GLU A 605 18.96 -45.59 -33.56
C GLU A 605 19.78 -44.42 -33.01
N PHE A 606 19.07 -43.44 -32.44
CA PHE A 606 19.59 -42.31 -31.69
C PHE A 606 19.18 -42.48 -30.24
N THR A 607 20.16 -42.54 -29.34
CA THR A 607 19.92 -42.79 -27.91
C THR A 607 20.63 -41.72 -27.07
N ILE A 608 19.88 -41.04 -26.20
CA ILE A 608 20.41 -40.07 -25.23
C ILE A 608 20.44 -40.69 -23.83
N ARG A 609 21.58 -40.63 -23.15
CA ARG A 609 21.80 -41.33 -21.85
C ARG A 609 21.43 -40.51 -20.60
N LYS A 610 20.60 -39.48 -20.75
CA LYS A 610 20.12 -38.59 -19.67
C LYS A 610 18.58 -38.57 -19.69
N ASN A 611 17.93 -38.15 -18.60
CA ASN A 611 16.46 -37.99 -18.49
C ASN A 611 15.93 -36.86 -19.41
N LEU A 612 16.19 -36.96 -20.70
CA LEU A 612 15.81 -36.01 -21.75
C LEU A 612 15.24 -36.77 -22.93
N THR A 613 14.40 -36.09 -23.71
CA THR A 613 13.83 -36.64 -24.94
C THR A 613 14.42 -35.91 -26.14
N ILE A 614 14.55 -36.64 -27.24
CA ILE A 614 14.88 -36.09 -28.55
C ILE A 614 13.63 -35.40 -29.08
N GLN A 615 13.72 -34.12 -29.45
CA GLN A 615 12.64 -33.39 -30.10
C GLN A 615 12.80 -33.39 -31.63
N GLU A 616 14.03 -33.22 -32.11
CA GLU A 616 14.33 -33.13 -33.54
C GLU A 616 15.69 -33.73 -33.87
N VAL A 617 15.78 -34.43 -35.00
CA VAL A 617 17.04 -34.87 -35.61
C VAL A 617 17.12 -34.31 -37.03
N VAL A 618 18.13 -33.49 -37.28
CA VAL A 618 18.49 -32.96 -38.60
C VAL A 618 19.75 -33.67 -39.09
N ILE A 619 19.67 -34.28 -40.27
CA ILE A 619 20.81 -34.96 -40.90
C ILE A 619 21.32 -34.13 -42.08
N GLN A 620 22.62 -33.86 -42.09
CA GLN A 620 23.31 -33.08 -43.13
C GLN A 620 24.45 -33.89 -43.77
N ASP A 621 24.75 -33.61 -45.04
CA ASP A 621 26.01 -34.05 -45.64
C ASP A 621 27.21 -33.24 -45.13
N LEU A 622 28.42 -33.63 -45.53
CA LEU A 622 29.66 -32.97 -45.12
C LEU A 622 29.80 -31.52 -45.64
N VAL A 623 28.93 -31.07 -46.55
CA VAL A 623 28.89 -29.68 -47.02
C VAL A 623 27.74 -28.88 -46.39
N GLY A 624 27.04 -29.45 -45.41
CA GLY A 624 26.02 -28.78 -44.60
C GLY A 624 24.62 -28.78 -45.22
N ARG A 625 24.38 -29.50 -46.32
CA ARG A 625 23.05 -29.59 -46.93
C ARG A 625 22.19 -30.60 -46.16
N GLU A 626 20.99 -30.15 -45.76
CA GLU A 626 19.99 -30.98 -45.09
C GLU A 626 19.46 -32.10 -46.00
N ILE A 627 19.48 -33.32 -45.49
CA ILE A 627 18.96 -34.54 -46.12
C ILE A 627 17.69 -35.00 -45.42
N TYR A 628 17.65 -34.85 -44.09
CA TYR A 628 16.50 -35.21 -43.26
C TYR A 628 16.25 -34.19 -42.15
N ARG A 629 14.98 -34.11 -41.77
CA ARG A 629 14.48 -33.46 -40.56
C ARG A 629 13.38 -34.35 -39.99
N LEU A 630 13.58 -34.83 -38.78
CA LEU A 630 12.80 -35.90 -38.17
C LEU A 630 12.39 -35.47 -36.76
N SER A 631 11.13 -35.68 -36.39
CA SER A 631 10.62 -35.36 -35.04
C SER A 631 10.78 -36.56 -34.10
N GLY A 632 11.24 -36.32 -32.88
CA GLY A 632 11.27 -37.30 -31.80
C GLY A 632 10.38 -36.88 -30.62
N HIS A 633 10.08 -37.84 -29.76
CA HIS A 633 9.32 -37.66 -28.51
C HIS A 633 9.86 -38.52 -27.35
N SER A 634 10.93 -39.30 -27.56
CA SER A 634 11.50 -40.24 -26.59
C SER A 634 13.02 -40.06 -26.45
N SER A 635 13.62 -40.70 -25.44
CA SER A 635 15.08 -40.76 -25.26
C SER A 635 15.78 -41.73 -26.24
N VAL A 636 15.00 -42.57 -26.90
CA VAL A 636 15.45 -43.49 -27.95
C VAL A 636 14.54 -43.31 -29.16
N GLU A 637 15.14 -42.97 -30.31
CA GLU A 637 14.44 -42.79 -31.57
C GLU A 637 15.09 -43.61 -32.68
N ILE A 638 14.28 -44.29 -33.49
CA ILE A 638 14.77 -45.14 -34.58
C ILE A 638 14.19 -44.64 -35.90
N TYR A 639 15.07 -44.24 -36.82
CA TYR A 639 14.67 -43.70 -38.10
C TYR A 639 15.18 -44.53 -39.27
N ASN A 640 14.41 -44.52 -40.36
CA ASN A 640 14.86 -45.05 -41.63
C ASN A 640 15.54 -43.95 -42.46
N LEU A 641 16.82 -44.13 -42.80
CA LEU A 641 17.66 -43.12 -43.45
C LEU A 641 18.12 -43.52 -44.86
N ASP A 642 17.29 -44.19 -45.67
CA ASP A 642 17.62 -44.76 -46.99
C ASP A 642 18.19 -43.79 -48.04
N LYS A 643 17.87 -42.49 -47.98
CA LYS A 643 18.49 -41.44 -48.82
C LYS A 643 19.99 -41.22 -48.55
N LEU A 644 20.54 -41.76 -47.45
CA LEU A 644 21.98 -41.73 -47.21
C LEU A 644 22.66 -42.88 -47.95
N THR A 645 23.65 -42.54 -48.76
CA THR A 645 24.63 -43.53 -49.25
C THR A 645 25.58 -43.94 -48.13
N GLN A 646 26.38 -45.00 -48.35
CA GLN A 646 27.44 -45.43 -47.43
C GLN A 646 28.53 -44.34 -47.28
N ALA A 647 28.28 -43.37 -46.43
CA ALA A 647 29.09 -42.17 -46.25
C ALA A 647 28.95 -41.61 -44.83
N ALA A 648 29.89 -40.73 -44.47
CA ALA A 648 29.80 -39.96 -43.25
C ALA A 648 28.74 -38.86 -43.39
N TYR A 649 27.98 -38.63 -42.31
CA TYR A 649 26.99 -37.56 -42.20
C TYR A 649 27.11 -36.86 -40.84
N ILE A 650 26.51 -35.68 -40.74
CA ILE A 650 26.43 -34.90 -39.51
C ILE A 650 24.99 -34.95 -39.02
N ALA A 651 24.77 -35.35 -37.76
CA ALA A 651 23.48 -35.31 -37.10
C ALA A 651 23.45 -34.16 -36.09
N GLN A 652 22.49 -33.25 -36.22
CA GLN A 652 22.15 -32.25 -35.22
C GLN A 652 20.88 -32.69 -34.49
N VAL A 653 20.96 -32.88 -33.18
CA VAL A 653 19.87 -33.42 -32.36
C VAL A 653 19.45 -32.37 -31.32
N ARG A 654 18.21 -31.89 -31.42
CA ARG A 654 17.60 -30.97 -30.44
C ARG A 654 16.91 -31.78 -29.34
N LEU A 655 17.19 -31.45 -28.08
CA LEU A 655 16.64 -32.12 -26.90
C LEU A 655 15.52 -31.30 -26.23
N SER A 656 14.77 -31.93 -25.31
CA SER A 656 13.67 -31.31 -24.57
C SER A 656 14.05 -30.09 -23.74
N ASN A 657 15.32 -29.96 -23.35
CA ASN A 657 15.87 -28.79 -22.66
C ASN A 657 16.35 -27.67 -23.62
N GLY A 658 16.13 -27.80 -24.93
CA GLY A 658 16.52 -26.82 -25.94
C GLY A 658 17.97 -26.94 -26.45
N GLN A 659 18.84 -27.76 -25.84
CA GLN A 659 20.21 -27.95 -26.31
C GLN A 659 20.26 -28.70 -27.66
N ILE A 660 21.27 -28.37 -28.48
CA ILE A 660 21.53 -29.00 -29.78
C ILE A 660 22.88 -29.71 -29.76
N ILE A 661 22.88 -31.04 -29.92
CA ILE A 661 24.10 -31.85 -30.02
C ILE A 661 24.41 -32.11 -31.48
N THR A 662 25.66 -31.82 -31.89
CA THR A 662 26.15 -32.17 -33.23
C THR A 662 27.10 -33.36 -33.16
N LYS A 663 26.82 -34.44 -33.89
CA LYS A 663 27.68 -35.63 -33.94
C LYS A 663 27.88 -36.14 -35.36
N LYS A 664 29.13 -36.46 -35.69
CA LYS A 664 29.48 -37.13 -36.95
C LYS A 664 29.27 -38.64 -36.82
N ALA A 665 28.57 -39.23 -37.77
CA ALA A 665 28.33 -40.67 -37.86
C ALA A 665 28.60 -41.17 -39.28
N ILE A 666 28.66 -42.49 -39.46
CA ILE A 666 28.88 -43.13 -40.77
C ILE A 666 27.74 -44.11 -41.01
N LYS A 667 27.06 -43.97 -42.14
CA LYS A 667 26.13 -44.96 -42.67
C LYS A 667 26.94 -46.08 -43.31
N ARG A 668 26.78 -47.32 -42.84
CA ARG A 668 27.58 -48.50 -43.23
C ARG A 668 26.88 -49.42 -44.21
N ARG A 669 25.53 -49.47 -44.20
CA ARG A 669 24.77 -50.30 -45.15
C ARG A 669 24.01 -49.44 -46.14
#